data_AF-A0A3R7M0G7-F1
#
_entry.id   AF-A0A3R7M0G7-F1
#
_cell.length_a   1.000
_cell.length_b   1.000
_cell.length_c   1.000
_cell.angle_alpha   90.00
_cell.angle_beta   90.00
_cell.angle_gamma   90.00
#
_symmetry.space_group_name_H-M   'P 1'
#
loop_
_entity.id
_entity.type
_entity.pdbx_description
1 polymer ?
#
loop_
_entity_poly.entity_id
_entity_poly.type
_entity_poly.pdbx_seq_one_letter_code
_entity_poly.pdbx_strand_id
1 'polypeptide(L)'
;MSLHWLSSAVLLLFLLVCCGGSGAGANAAETQEASKEVELFKPGEAPVLAEGEESGSSTRYKSVSSFYSHSLLDVNGVLVALAVGAHSNTRPEIWAKYSAYGANEKLNEDAALEGKAWKTQLVTKRPEAEGYLVSPFGPQALGKGNKIHLLLQKRRVAKEPSLQSDPGWGLALIVGEVRESGGERGERRVSWEGPRPLDSMLARQMQQRSWKVLQPASMSRGVAVGDATVLFPLMGTTNDETGGRACTVMYSSDNGDNWGIPAAPVVAQDCDAATLLEWEGKLFMATSGSSQWRRRIFESGDKGKTWNEAAGPFSRLLGDAYALTMAYVASALTTATISGRSVLLYTTVMSVHSVERQRHHVLHLWLSDGARTHDVGPISADDAGDAPFSSLLYTRDELFALYAKVGESGRSDSLVFASLPQPLQRIKSVLQTWKDVDARVAKLCSSATTPAAAKGAAEPAAACVGAMPTDGLVGFLSNNGNNTHWKDEYLGVGATVFGATKVANGFVLAGRGASIVWPVGRERRNPGHGSVGEEVTLVATVTINKAPQGVTPVLGVGTAEAGMYLGLWYDEHKRWRTKFGGEGADAQTLAWEEGKAYRVVLTVGNGTGSAYVDGQLVGSLEEKPPFTDVFPPPPPLPLPPHEQFQHERVSHIFVGEYRYDEVNAEVHVTVTNVFLYSRCFNASEVAALERKEEASVTEPEEVPLRTAAPAVSDPKNSAHDEAAAAGG
;
A
#
# COMPACT_ATOMS: atom_id res chain seq x y z
N MET A 1 -34.71 1.56 41.35
CA MET A 1 -34.51 0.33 42.15
C MET A 1 -34.36 -0.83 41.19
N SER A 2 -33.40 -1.71 41.51
CA SER A 2 -32.93 -2.90 40.78
C SER A 2 -32.16 -2.65 39.48
N LEU A 3 -30.87 -2.36 39.68
CA LEU A 3 -29.78 -2.79 38.80
C LEU A 3 -29.85 -4.32 38.62
N HIS A 4 -29.86 -4.80 37.38
CA HIS A 4 -29.25 -6.09 37.05
C HIS A 4 -28.14 -5.85 36.02
N TRP A 5 -26.91 -5.90 36.54
CA TRP A 5 -25.72 -6.18 35.77
C TRP A 5 -25.77 -7.62 35.23
N LEU A 6 -25.06 -7.82 34.12
CA LEU A 6 -24.67 -9.06 33.43
C LEU A 6 -25.50 -9.43 32.19
N SER A 7 -24.87 -9.31 31.01
CA SER A 7 -24.09 -10.46 30.54
C SER A 7 -22.91 -10.02 29.68
N SER A 8 -21.72 -10.16 30.28
CA SER A 8 -20.38 -9.96 29.72
C SER A 8 -20.03 -10.94 28.58
N ALA A 9 -20.99 -11.68 28.03
CA ALA A 9 -20.74 -12.78 27.09
C ALA A 9 -20.46 -12.29 25.65
N VAL A 10 -21.05 -11.18 25.21
CA VAL A 10 -20.86 -10.66 23.83
C VAL A 10 -19.51 -9.97 23.66
N LEU A 11 -19.01 -9.28 24.71
CA LEU A 11 -17.67 -8.70 24.71
C LEU A 11 -16.57 -9.78 24.75
N LEU A 12 -16.86 -10.95 25.34
CA LEU A 12 -15.93 -12.07 25.41
C LEU A 12 -15.86 -12.87 24.08
N LEU A 13 -16.90 -12.87 23.25
CA LEU A 13 -16.86 -13.49 21.92
C LEU A 13 -16.08 -12.66 20.89
N PHE A 14 -16.06 -11.33 21.01
CA PHE A 14 -15.12 -10.50 20.23
C PHE A 14 -13.66 -10.67 20.66
N LEU A 15 -13.40 -11.18 21.88
CA LEU A 15 -12.04 -11.44 22.39
C LEU A 15 -11.52 -12.84 22.02
N LEU A 16 -12.39 -13.79 21.67
CA LEU A 16 -12.02 -15.18 21.34
C LEU A 16 -11.91 -15.47 19.84
N VAL A 17 -12.31 -14.54 18.96
CA VAL A 17 -12.19 -14.68 17.49
C VAL A 17 -10.86 -14.12 16.94
N CYS A 18 -10.02 -13.52 17.79
CA CYS A 18 -8.71 -12.98 17.40
C CYS A 18 -7.59 -14.03 17.34
N CYS A 19 -7.89 -15.32 17.54
CA CYS A 19 -6.93 -16.42 17.42
C CYS A 19 -7.58 -17.62 16.72
N GLY A 20 -7.26 -17.83 15.44
CA GLY A 20 -7.58 -19.05 14.68
C GLY A 20 -8.49 -18.78 13.47
N GLY A 21 -8.11 -19.08 12.23
CA GLY A 21 -6.88 -19.69 11.74
C GLY A 21 -6.70 -19.38 10.26
N SER A 22 -5.50 -18.94 9.90
CA SER A 22 -5.02 -19.05 8.53
C SER A 22 -4.68 -20.52 8.30
N GLY A 23 -5.65 -21.28 7.80
CA GLY A 23 -5.43 -22.64 7.34
C GLY A 23 -4.67 -22.62 6.03
N ALA A 24 -3.35 -22.45 6.11
CA ALA A 24 -2.42 -22.89 5.07
C ALA A 24 -1.84 -24.24 5.49
N GLY A 25 -1.87 -25.20 4.57
CA GLY A 25 -1.67 -26.62 4.81
C GLY A 25 -0.37 -26.97 5.53
N ALA A 26 -0.51 -27.83 6.54
CA ALA A 26 0.56 -28.73 6.93
C ALA A 26 0.78 -29.76 5.81
N ASN A 27 2.05 -30.08 5.57
CA ASN A 27 2.61 -31.06 4.63
C ASN A 27 2.87 -30.58 3.20
N ALA A 28 3.98 -29.86 3.03
CA ALA A 28 5.03 -30.29 2.12
C ALA A 28 6.39 -30.00 2.77
N ALA A 29 6.92 -31.01 3.46
CA ALA A 29 8.33 -31.05 3.84
C ALA A 29 9.16 -31.32 2.58
N GLU A 30 9.26 -30.32 1.71
CA GLU A 30 10.42 -30.19 0.84
C GLU A 30 11.43 -29.33 1.58
N THR A 31 12.68 -29.76 1.57
CA THR A 31 13.81 -29.14 2.26
C THR A 31 14.04 -27.73 1.70
N GLN A 32 13.29 -26.75 2.24
CA GLN A 32 13.37 -25.34 1.88
C GLN A 32 14.62 -24.73 2.54
N GLU A 33 15.56 -24.24 1.74
CA GLU A 33 16.70 -23.44 2.22
C GLU A 33 16.16 -22.21 2.98
N ALA A 34 16.36 -22.18 4.30
CA ALA A 34 15.96 -21.08 5.18
C ALA A 34 16.59 -19.75 4.74
N SER A 35 15.99 -18.61 5.14
CA SER A 35 16.67 -17.31 5.04
C SER A 35 18.05 -17.42 5.67
N LYS A 36 19.08 -17.00 4.93
CA LYS A 36 20.43 -16.97 5.46
C LYS A 36 20.71 -15.56 5.99
N GLU A 37 21.15 -15.50 7.24
CA GLU A 37 21.31 -14.27 8.01
C GLU A 37 22.70 -14.23 8.65
N VAL A 38 23.28 -13.04 8.76
CA VAL A 38 24.51 -12.79 9.52
C VAL A 38 24.34 -11.54 10.38
N GLU A 39 24.74 -11.63 11.65
CA GLU A 39 24.80 -10.47 12.54
C GLU A 39 25.98 -9.57 12.09
N LEU A 40 25.68 -8.65 11.17
CA LEU A 40 26.70 -7.87 10.48
C LEU A 40 27.29 -6.78 11.38
N PHE A 41 26.52 -6.17 12.28
CA PHE A 41 27.02 -5.19 13.24
C PHE A 41 26.70 -5.64 14.66
N LYS A 42 27.71 -6.16 15.34
CA LYS A 42 27.63 -6.60 16.74
C LYS A 42 28.42 -5.67 17.67
N PRO A 43 27.81 -5.09 18.73
CA PRO A 43 28.53 -4.34 19.75
C PRO A 43 29.67 -5.15 20.40
N GLY A 44 30.81 -4.52 20.65
CA GLY A 44 31.96 -5.16 21.31
C GLY A 44 32.79 -6.12 20.45
N GLU A 45 32.36 -6.46 19.23
CA GLU A 45 33.10 -7.36 18.34
C GLU A 45 34.33 -6.68 17.71
N ALA A 46 35.39 -7.46 17.45
CA ALA A 46 36.53 -6.99 16.68
C ALA A 46 36.19 -6.91 15.18
N PRO A 47 36.28 -5.74 14.52
CA PRO A 47 35.98 -5.64 13.10
C PRO A 47 37.16 -6.12 12.24
N VAL A 48 36.85 -6.60 11.04
CA VAL A 48 37.83 -6.71 9.95
C VAL A 48 37.94 -5.33 9.30
N LEU A 49 39.00 -4.58 9.59
CA LEU A 49 39.20 -3.23 9.05
C LEU A 49 39.56 -3.26 7.55
N ALA A 50 39.15 -2.23 6.82
CA ALA A 50 39.65 -1.97 5.48
C ALA A 50 41.13 -1.54 5.51
N GLU A 51 41.83 -1.75 4.40
CA GLU A 51 43.21 -1.27 4.25
C GLU A 51 43.28 0.26 4.35
N GLY A 52 44.26 0.77 5.12
CA GLY A 52 44.46 2.19 5.34
C GLY A 52 43.67 2.79 6.51
N GLU A 53 42.83 2.01 7.20
CA GLU A 53 42.19 2.43 8.44
C GLU A 53 43.20 2.58 9.58
N GLU A 54 42.99 3.60 10.42
CA GLU A 54 43.85 3.84 11.57
C GLU A 54 43.74 2.70 12.59
N SER A 55 44.85 2.35 13.24
CA SER A 55 44.87 1.34 14.30
C SER A 55 43.86 1.65 15.43
N GLY A 56 43.62 2.94 15.69
CA GLY A 56 42.62 3.41 16.66
C GLY A 56 41.16 3.10 16.28
N SER A 57 40.85 2.89 14.99
CA SER A 57 39.49 2.58 14.52
C SER A 57 38.96 1.27 15.11
N SER A 58 39.81 0.26 15.29
CA SER A 58 39.41 -1.02 15.90
C SER A 58 38.95 -0.86 17.36
N THR A 59 39.73 -0.14 18.17
CA THR A 59 39.37 0.15 19.57
C THR A 59 38.09 1.00 19.65
N ARG A 60 37.95 1.95 18.74
CA ARG A 60 36.76 2.80 18.65
C ARG A 60 35.52 1.98 18.31
N TYR A 61 35.59 1.11 17.30
CA TYR A 61 34.48 0.22 16.93
C TYR A 61 34.06 -0.67 18.11
N LYS A 62 35.04 -1.28 18.80
CA LYS A 62 34.76 -2.11 19.99
C LYS A 62 34.08 -1.36 21.13
N SER A 63 34.24 -0.03 21.17
CA SER A 63 33.59 0.82 22.18
C SER A 63 32.15 1.23 21.82
N VAL A 64 31.64 0.82 20.65
CA VAL A 64 30.24 1.02 20.28
C VAL A 64 29.37 0.16 21.18
N SER A 65 28.37 0.78 21.82
CA SER A 65 27.42 0.10 22.69
C SER A 65 26.12 -0.30 21.98
N SER A 66 25.77 0.36 20.88
CA SER A 66 24.59 0.02 20.07
C SER A 66 24.74 0.48 18.62
N PHE A 67 24.18 -0.28 17.69
CA PHE A 67 24.09 0.06 16.28
C PHE A 67 22.64 0.30 15.84
N TYR A 68 22.42 1.38 15.09
CA TYR A 68 21.16 1.69 14.44
C TYR A 68 21.33 1.60 12.92
N SER A 69 20.40 0.94 12.22
CA SER A 69 20.47 0.79 10.76
C SER A 69 20.36 2.16 10.09
N HIS A 70 21.20 2.42 9.09
CA HIS A 70 21.15 3.66 8.30
C HIS A 70 20.72 3.36 6.86
N SER A 71 21.48 2.56 6.11
CA SER A 71 21.20 2.27 4.70
C SER A 71 21.87 1.00 4.22
N LEU A 72 21.25 0.33 3.24
CA LEU A 72 21.82 -0.79 2.49
C LEU A 72 21.79 -0.44 0.98
N LEU A 73 22.93 -0.51 0.32
CA LEU A 73 23.12 -0.03 -1.04
C LEU A 73 23.94 -1.00 -1.89
N ASP A 74 23.68 -1.02 -3.19
CA ASP A 74 24.59 -1.56 -4.21
C ASP A 74 25.08 -0.40 -5.07
N VAL A 75 26.40 -0.16 -5.05
CA VAL A 75 27.04 0.88 -5.86
C VAL A 75 28.18 0.27 -6.65
N ASN A 76 28.02 0.24 -7.97
CA ASN A 76 29.03 -0.23 -8.93
C ASN A 76 29.61 -1.62 -8.57
N GLY A 77 28.77 -2.58 -8.19
CA GLY A 77 29.27 -3.93 -7.87
C GLY A 77 29.75 -4.12 -6.44
N VAL A 78 29.41 -3.21 -5.52
CA VAL A 78 29.80 -3.27 -4.11
C VAL A 78 28.57 -3.09 -3.24
N LEU A 79 28.30 -4.08 -2.38
CA LEU A 79 27.33 -3.93 -1.32
C LEU A 79 27.92 -3.09 -0.20
N VAL A 80 27.18 -2.08 0.24
CA VAL A 80 27.56 -1.18 1.34
C VAL A 80 26.43 -1.14 2.35
N ALA A 81 26.71 -1.60 3.55
CA ALA A 81 25.85 -1.49 4.71
C ALA A 81 26.36 -0.36 5.61
N LEU A 82 25.48 0.59 5.93
CA LEU A 82 25.77 1.74 6.78
C LEU A 82 24.99 1.63 8.09
N ALA A 83 25.68 1.90 9.20
CA ALA A 83 25.10 1.88 10.54
C ALA A 83 25.58 3.07 11.36
N VAL A 84 24.71 3.60 12.22
CA VAL A 84 25.07 4.59 13.24
C VAL A 84 25.47 3.85 14.50
N GLY A 85 26.76 3.89 14.86
CA GLY A 85 27.28 3.35 16.10
C GLY A 85 27.20 4.39 17.21
N ALA A 86 26.44 4.12 18.27
CA ALA A 86 26.38 4.96 19.46
C ALA A 86 27.34 4.47 20.53
N HIS A 87 27.92 5.42 21.26
CA HIS A 87 28.86 5.18 22.35
C HIS A 87 28.26 5.70 23.65
N SER A 88 28.58 5.07 24.78
CA SER A 88 28.05 5.50 26.09
C SER A 88 28.50 6.91 26.50
N ASN A 89 29.73 7.30 26.11
CA ASN A 89 30.37 8.54 26.59
C ASN A 89 30.80 9.48 25.46
N THR A 90 30.56 9.11 24.21
CA THR A 90 30.95 9.94 23.05
C THR A 90 29.83 9.99 22.03
N ARG A 91 29.99 10.84 21.03
CA ARG A 91 28.95 11.07 20.03
C ARG A 91 28.83 9.88 19.07
N PRO A 92 27.61 9.62 18.55
CA PRO A 92 27.42 8.59 17.56
C PRO A 92 28.12 8.92 16.23
N GLU A 93 28.53 7.87 15.52
CA GLU A 93 29.33 7.93 14.30
C GLU A 93 28.79 6.96 13.25
N ILE A 94 29.00 7.25 11.97
CA ILE A 94 28.60 6.33 10.89
C ILE A 94 29.75 5.37 10.59
N TRP A 95 29.42 4.09 10.58
CA TRP A 95 30.29 2.98 10.18
C TRP A 95 29.78 2.37 8.89
N ALA A 96 30.70 2.01 8.00
CA ALA A 96 30.43 1.25 6.80
C ALA A 96 31.01 -0.15 6.92
N LYS A 97 30.23 -1.14 6.53
CA LYS A 97 30.74 -2.45 6.12
C LYS A 97 30.48 -2.62 4.64
N TYR A 98 31.49 -2.99 3.87
CA TYR A 98 31.34 -3.24 2.44
C TYR A 98 31.91 -4.58 2.03
N SER A 99 31.32 -5.18 0.99
CA SER A 99 31.76 -6.44 0.40
C SER A 99 31.63 -6.37 -1.12
N ALA A 100 32.53 -7.06 -1.82
CA ALA A 100 32.46 -7.16 -3.27
C ALA A 100 31.23 -7.99 -3.66
N TYR A 101 30.36 -7.38 -4.47
CA TYR A 101 29.10 -7.96 -4.92
C TYR A 101 29.18 -8.48 -6.37
N GLY A 102 30.36 -8.43 -7.00
CA GLY A 102 30.55 -8.68 -8.44
C GLY A 102 29.83 -7.63 -9.29
N ALA A 103 30.22 -7.39 -10.54
CA ALA A 103 29.44 -6.46 -11.41
C ALA A 103 28.24 -7.15 -12.08
N ASN A 104 28.30 -8.48 -12.28
CA ASN A 104 27.34 -9.27 -13.07
C ASN A 104 27.12 -10.69 -12.50
N GLU A 105 27.51 -10.93 -11.26
CA GLU A 105 27.37 -12.24 -10.61
C GLU A 105 26.29 -12.16 -9.53
N LYS A 106 25.57 -13.27 -9.31
CA LYS A 106 24.74 -13.42 -8.11
C LYS A 106 25.63 -13.36 -6.89
N LEU A 107 25.08 -12.97 -5.74
CA LEU A 107 25.84 -13.03 -4.51
C LEU A 107 26.37 -14.44 -4.29
N ASN A 108 27.67 -14.58 -4.06
CA ASN A 108 28.16 -15.76 -3.38
C ASN A 108 27.70 -15.65 -1.92
N GLU A 109 26.50 -16.18 -1.67
CA GLU A 109 25.83 -16.12 -0.36
C GLU A 109 26.77 -16.59 0.74
N ASP A 110 27.42 -17.74 0.56
CA ASP A 110 28.29 -18.33 1.58
C ASP A 110 29.43 -17.37 1.96
N ALA A 111 30.06 -16.72 0.97
CA ALA A 111 31.11 -15.73 1.23
C ALA A 111 30.58 -14.44 1.88
N ALA A 112 29.42 -13.92 1.45
CA ALA A 112 28.85 -12.70 2.02
C ALA A 112 28.29 -12.90 3.44
N LEU A 113 27.87 -14.12 3.77
CA LEU A 113 27.31 -14.48 5.07
C LEU A 113 28.37 -14.95 6.07
N GLU A 114 29.60 -15.21 5.62
CA GLU A 114 30.73 -15.51 6.50
C GLU A 114 31.20 -14.32 7.36
N GLY A 115 30.66 -13.11 7.16
CA GLY A 115 30.97 -11.89 7.94
C GLY A 115 32.39 -11.34 7.74
N LYS A 116 33.39 -12.22 7.57
CA LYS A 116 34.81 -11.94 7.34
C LYS A 116 35.11 -11.33 5.97
N ALA A 117 34.20 -11.52 5.00
CA ALA A 117 34.28 -10.88 3.70
C ALA A 117 34.02 -9.36 3.77
N TRP A 118 33.37 -8.89 4.83
CA TRP A 118 33.03 -7.48 4.98
C TRP A 118 34.19 -6.69 5.57
N LYS A 119 34.60 -5.64 4.86
CA LYS A 119 35.60 -4.68 5.33
C LYS A 119 34.90 -3.52 6.03
N THR A 120 35.43 -3.14 7.18
CA THR A 120 34.86 -2.11 8.06
C THR A 120 35.63 -0.81 7.94
N GLN A 121 34.90 0.31 7.84
CA GLN A 121 35.45 1.66 7.74
C GLN A 121 34.67 2.64 8.63
N LEU A 122 35.38 3.63 9.18
CA LEU A 122 34.76 4.78 9.82
C LEU A 122 34.43 5.84 8.76
N VAL A 123 33.14 6.16 8.59
CA VAL A 123 32.69 7.11 7.58
C VAL A 123 32.76 8.54 8.10
N THR A 124 32.30 8.77 9.33
CA THR A 124 32.23 10.12 9.89
C THR A 124 33.58 10.53 10.48
N LYS A 125 34.35 11.29 9.71
CA LYS A 125 35.51 12.03 10.23
C LYS A 125 35.01 13.18 11.13
N ARG A 126 35.68 13.39 12.27
CA ARG A 126 35.31 14.37 13.32
C ARG A 126 35.81 15.79 12.96
N PRO A 127 34.93 16.75 12.60
CA PRO A 127 35.34 18.08 12.14
C PRO A 127 35.36 19.13 13.27
N GLU A 128 35.38 18.72 14.53
CA GLU A 128 35.36 19.61 15.72
C GLU A 128 36.47 20.67 15.67
N ALA A 129 37.65 20.30 15.17
CA ALA A 129 38.78 21.21 15.01
C ALA A 129 38.51 22.33 13.99
N GLU A 130 37.59 22.10 13.05
CA GLU A 130 37.12 23.08 12.07
C GLU A 130 35.97 23.94 12.62
N GLY A 131 35.55 23.72 13.88
CA GLY A 131 34.58 24.55 14.58
C GLY A 131 33.11 24.20 14.32
N TYR A 132 32.82 23.01 13.79
CA TYR A 132 31.45 22.50 13.61
C TYR A 132 31.33 21.02 13.93
N LEU A 133 30.10 20.56 13.97
CA LEU A 133 29.68 19.21 14.35
C LEU A 133 28.70 18.71 13.29
N VAL A 134 28.69 17.41 13.06
CA VAL A 134 27.70 16.76 12.20
C VAL A 134 26.87 15.75 13.00
N SER A 135 25.58 15.66 12.69
CA SER A 135 24.70 14.62 13.22
C SER A 135 24.67 13.43 12.25
N PRO A 136 24.84 12.18 12.73
CA PRO A 136 24.80 11.00 11.86
C PRO A 136 23.37 10.58 11.45
N PHE A 137 22.34 11.25 11.97
CA PHE A 137 20.93 10.92 11.70
C PHE A 137 20.37 11.75 10.53
N GLY A 138 20.86 11.48 9.33
CA GLY A 138 20.39 12.07 8.08
C GLY A 138 19.31 11.24 7.37
N PRO A 139 18.92 11.62 6.15
CA PRO A 139 18.22 10.74 5.22
C PRO A 139 19.08 9.53 4.86
N GLN A 140 18.45 8.47 4.34
CA GLN A 140 19.17 7.32 3.79
C GLN A 140 20.17 7.75 2.71
N ALA A 141 21.34 7.11 2.71
CA ALA A 141 22.39 7.37 1.74
C ALA A 141 21.92 7.01 0.33
N LEU A 142 22.43 7.73 -0.68
CA LEU A 142 22.03 7.52 -2.08
C LEU A 142 23.24 7.15 -2.93
N GLY A 143 23.17 5.99 -3.58
CA GLY A 143 24.14 5.55 -4.57
C GLY A 143 23.82 6.07 -5.97
N LYS A 144 24.79 6.67 -6.66
CA LYS A 144 24.66 7.02 -8.07
C LYS A 144 25.99 6.98 -8.83
N GLY A 145 26.02 6.21 -9.91
CA GLY A 145 27.26 5.90 -10.61
C GLY A 145 28.20 5.14 -9.67
N ASN A 146 29.40 5.69 -9.44
CA ASN A 146 30.35 5.19 -8.45
C ASN A 146 30.33 5.97 -7.12
N LYS A 147 29.43 6.93 -6.93
CA LYS A 147 29.38 7.79 -5.73
C LYS A 147 28.26 7.35 -4.78
N ILE A 148 28.50 7.54 -3.48
CA ILE A 148 27.54 7.39 -2.38
C ILE A 148 27.42 8.74 -1.68
N HIS A 149 26.22 9.30 -1.65
CA HIS A 149 25.96 10.61 -1.06
C HIS A 149 25.30 10.47 0.30
N LEU A 150 25.86 11.14 1.32
CA LEU A 150 25.34 11.21 2.69
C LEU A 150 25.08 12.67 3.08
N LEU A 151 23.83 13.03 3.27
CA LEU A 151 23.44 14.36 3.73
C LEU A 151 23.28 14.37 5.25
N LEU A 152 24.04 15.25 5.91
CA LEU A 152 24.08 15.37 7.36
C LEU A 152 23.69 16.76 7.83
N GLN A 153 23.14 16.83 9.03
CA GLN A 153 22.91 18.12 9.69
C GLN A 153 24.23 18.61 10.29
N LYS A 154 24.58 19.85 9.99
CA LYS A 154 25.72 20.56 10.58
C LYS A 154 25.25 21.49 11.70
N ARG A 155 26.04 21.61 12.76
CA ARG A 155 25.88 22.61 13.83
C ARG A 155 27.21 23.24 14.16
N ARG A 156 27.27 24.58 14.27
CA ARG A 156 28.48 25.27 14.72
C ARG A 156 28.80 24.95 16.19
N VAL A 157 30.07 24.84 16.53
CA VAL A 157 30.52 24.79 17.93
C VAL A 157 30.55 26.22 18.46
N ALA A 158 29.65 26.56 19.38
CA ALA A 158 29.67 27.86 20.03
C ALA A 158 30.91 27.96 20.95
N LYS A 159 31.68 29.05 20.85
CA LYS A 159 32.81 29.33 21.75
C LYS A 159 32.34 29.77 23.15
N GLU A 160 31.16 30.37 23.26
CA GLU A 160 30.44 30.66 24.52
C GLU A 160 28.93 30.41 24.30
N PRO A 161 28.25 29.66 25.19
CA PRO A 161 26.82 29.41 25.07
C PRO A 161 26.04 30.64 25.55
N SER A 162 25.60 31.50 24.65
CA SER A 162 24.55 32.49 24.94
C SER A 162 23.21 32.03 24.36
N LEU A 163 22.13 32.18 25.14
CA LEU A 163 20.75 31.85 24.73
C LEU A 163 20.26 32.66 23.51
N GLN A 164 21.01 33.69 23.10
CA GLN A 164 20.70 34.58 21.98
C GLN A 164 21.55 34.33 20.72
N SER A 165 22.54 33.42 20.79
CA SER A 165 23.39 33.11 19.62
C SER A 165 22.66 32.24 18.61
N ASP A 166 22.78 32.58 17.32
CA ASP A 166 22.36 31.69 16.24
C ASP A 166 23.11 30.36 16.37
N PRO A 167 22.40 29.23 16.56
CA PRO A 167 23.02 27.91 16.71
C PRO A 167 23.86 27.49 15.50
N GLY A 168 23.77 28.21 14.36
CA GLY A 168 24.61 27.99 13.19
C GLY A 168 24.34 26.63 12.56
N TRP A 169 23.05 26.28 12.45
CA TRP A 169 22.61 25.08 11.76
C TRP A 169 22.88 25.19 10.26
N GLY A 170 23.25 24.08 9.65
CA GLY A 170 23.45 24.01 8.21
C GLY A 170 23.45 22.58 7.72
N LEU A 171 23.93 22.40 6.49
CA LEU A 171 24.02 21.10 5.82
C LEU A 171 25.49 20.75 5.58
N ALA A 172 25.83 19.48 5.72
CA ALA A 172 27.12 18.93 5.33
C ALA A 172 26.91 17.68 4.48
N LEU A 173 27.82 17.44 3.54
CA LEU A 173 27.80 16.29 2.66
C LEU A 173 29.04 15.43 2.90
N ILE A 174 28.88 14.12 3.03
CA ILE A 174 29.97 13.15 2.89
C ILE A 174 29.75 12.41 1.57
N VAL A 175 30.81 12.25 0.78
CA VAL A 175 30.80 11.46 -0.45
C VAL A 175 31.73 10.26 -0.29
N GLY A 176 31.17 9.08 -0.52
CA GLY A 176 31.92 7.84 -0.72
C GLY A 176 32.10 7.60 -2.22
N GLU A 177 33.26 7.12 -2.64
CA GLU A 177 33.52 6.77 -4.03
C GLU A 177 34.04 5.33 -4.14
N VAL A 178 33.39 4.54 -4.98
CA VAL A 178 33.80 3.18 -5.33
C VAL A 178 34.89 3.25 -6.39
N ARG A 179 36.06 2.68 -6.08
CA ARG A 179 37.24 2.65 -6.95
C ARG A 179 37.71 1.21 -7.15
N GLU A 180 38.16 0.90 -8.36
CA GLU A 180 38.88 -0.37 -8.61
C GLU A 180 40.30 -0.25 -8.05
N SER A 181 40.72 -1.25 -7.29
CA SER A 181 42.10 -1.40 -6.84
C SER A 181 42.92 -2.03 -7.96
N GLY A 182 44.05 -1.42 -8.32
CA GLY A 182 44.94 -1.90 -9.40
C GLY A 182 45.72 -3.19 -9.07
N GLY A 183 45.30 -3.97 -8.07
CA GLY A 183 45.89 -5.27 -7.73
C GLY A 183 45.37 -6.41 -8.60
N GLU A 184 46.07 -7.55 -8.60
CA GLU A 184 45.87 -8.72 -9.48
C GLU A 184 44.45 -9.33 -9.47
N ARG A 185 43.58 -8.93 -8.54
CA ARG A 185 42.20 -9.41 -8.41
C ARG A 185 41.10 -8.37 -8.70
N GLY A 186 41.44 -7.14 -9.06
CA GLY A 186 40.46 -6.09 -9.38
C GLY A 186 39.47 -5.79 -8.23
N GLU A 187 39.92 -5.87 -6.97
CA GLU A 187 39.06 -5.64 -5.81
C GLU A 187 38.55 -4.20 -5.77
N ARG A 188 37.23 -4.03 -5.61
CA ARG A 188 36.61 -2.71 -5.47
C ARG A 188 36.64 -2.25 -4.02
N ARG A 189 37.04 -1.00 -3.81
CA ARG A 189 37.12 -0.35 -2.49
C ARG A 189 36.27 0.91 -2.45
N VAL A 190 35.81 1.27 -1.25
CA VAL A 190 35.12 2.53 -1.01
C VAL A 190 36.09 3.50 -0.32
N SER A 191 36.19 4.73 -0.83
CA SER A 191 36.92 5.81 -0.18
C SER A 191 35.97 6.92 0.24
N TRP A 192 36.06 7.35 1.50
CA TRP A 192 35.20 8.38 2.08
C TRP A 192 35.90 9.72 2.26
N GLU A 193 35.29 10.77 1.71
CA GLU A 193 35.70 12.14 1.95
C GLU A 193 35.36 12.61 3.37
N GLY A 194 35.98 13.71 3.81
CA GLY A 194 35.55 14.39 5.02
C GLY A 194 34.20 15.10 4.82
N PRO A 195 33.46 15.41 5.89
CA PRO A 195 32.23 16.18 5.77
C PRO A 195 32.52 17.55 5.16
N ARG A 196 31.86 17.88 4.05
CA ARG A 196 31.96 19.18 3.38
C ARG A 196 30.75 20.05 3.72
N PRO A 197 30.94 21.19 4.40
CA PRO A 197 29.85 22.15 4.63
C PRO A 197 29.30 22.73 3.32
N LEU A 198 27.98 22.90 3.24
CA LEU A 198 27.30 23.41 2.03
C LEU A 198 26.89 24.90 2.13
N ASP A 199 27.27 25.60 3.20
CA ASP A 199 26.81 26.95 3.51
C ASP A 199 27.12 27.94 2.37
N SER A 200 28.36 27.94 1.85
CA SER A 200 28.77 28.83 0.76
C SER A 200 28.07 28.52 -0.56
N MET A 201 27.82 27.24 -0.83
CA MET A 201 27.17 26.78 -2.06
C MET A 201 25.68 27.16 -2.10
N LEU A 202 25.01 27.14 -0.94
CA LEU A 202 23.58 27.38 -0.81
C LEU A 202 23.24 28.80 -0.33
N ALA A 203 24.24 29.66 -0.07
CA ALA A 203 24.05 30.98 0.53
C ALA A 203 23.02 31.85 -0.21
N ARG A 204 23.06 31.87 -1.55
CA ARG A 204 22.13 32.66 -2.37
C ARG A 204 20.69 32.16 -2.22
N GLN A 205 20.50 30.84 -2.30
CA GLN A 205 19.19 30.20 -2.19
C GLN A 205 18.61 30.38 -0.77
N MET A 206 19.44 30.27 0.26
CA MET A 206 19.06 30.48 1.65
C MET A 206 18.60 31.94 1.90
N GLN A 207 19.28 32.92 1.31
CA GLN A 207 18.91 34.35 1.40
C GLN A 207 17.61 34.67 0.65
N GLN A 208 17.39 34.11 -0.54
CA GLN A 208 16.22 34.42 -1.37
C GLN A 208 14.87 34.08 -0.71
N ARG A 209 14.85 33.13 0.24
CA ARG A 209 13.63 32.74 0.96
C ARG A 209 13.66 33.01 2.44
N SER A 210 14.69 33.66 2.94
CA SER A 210 14.83 33.97 4.36
C SER A 210 14.59 32.72 5.22
N TRP A 211 15.23 31.59 4.89
CA TRP A 211 15.17 30.40 5.74
C TRP A 211 15.82 30.71 7.08
N LYS A 212 15.12 30.43 8.19
CA LYS A 212 15.66 30.57 9.54
C LYS A 212 16.54 29.39 9.89
N VAL A 213 16.02 28.19 9.65
CA VAL A 213 16.70 26.90 9.84
C VAL A 213 16.29 26.00 8.70
N LEU A 214 17.26 25.32 8.10
CA LEU A 214 17.01 24.27 7.12
C LEU A 214 17.89 23.07 7.49
N GLN A 215 17.26 21.92 7.63
CA GLN A 215 17.90 20.68 8.04
C GLN A 215 17.49 19.54 7.11
N PRO A 216 18.30 18.47 7.01
CA PRO A 216 17.87 17.25 6.33
C PRO A 216 16.63 16.70 7.03
N ALA A 217 15.68 16.14 6.27
CA ALA A 217 14.61 15.37 6.90
C ALA A 217 15.19 14.06 7.44
N SER A 218 15.49 14.01 8.74
CA SER A 218 16.12 12.84 9.37
C SER A 218 15.30 11.57 9.14
N MET A 219 16.00 10.46 8.90
CA MET A 219 15.41 9.11 8.75
C MET A 219 14.38 9.00 7.61
N SER A 220 14.45 9.93 6.65
CA SER A 220 13.66 9.91 5.43
C SER A 220 14.45 9.28 4.27
N ARG A 221 13.80 9.19 3.11
CA ARG A 221 14.44 8.75 1.87
C ARG A 221 14.62 9.91 0.90
N GLY A 222 15.75 9.90 0.22
CA GLY A 222 15.92 10.64 -1.02
C GLY A 222 15.73 9.73 -2.24
N VAL A 223 16.01 10.26 -3.43
CA VAL A 223 15.90 9.51 -4.69
C VAL A 223 17.07 9.85 -5.61
N ALA A 224 17.60 8.85 -6.32
CA ALA A 224 18.56 9.05 -7.39
C ALA A 224 18.02 8.53 -8.73
N VAL A 225 17.75 9.42 -9.68
CA VAL A 225 17.09 9.11 -10.97
C VAL A 225 17.92 9.51 -12.18
N GLY A 226 17.60 8.95 -13.35
CA GLY A 226 18.29 9.26 -14.61
C GLY A 226 19.80 8.94 -14.53
N ASP A 227 20.66 9.73 -15.17
CA ASP A 227 22.11 9.46 -15.16
C ASP A 227 22.84 10.12 -13.98
N ALA A 228 22.36 11.28 -13.53
CA ALA A 228 23.10 12.13 -12.60
C ALA A 228 22.25 12.82 -11.53
N THR A 229 20.93 12.65 -11.55
CA THR A 229 20.05 13.40 -10.66
C THR A 229 19.96 12.74 -9.28
N VAL A 230 20.20 13.51 -8.23
CA VAL A 230 20.13 13.08 -6.82
C VAL A 230 19.33 14.11 -6.02
N LEU A 231 18.34 13.67 -5.25
CA LEU A 231 17.50 14.53 -4.41
C LEU A 231 17.44 14.04 -2.97
N PHE A 232 17.58 14.98 -2.03
CA PHE A 232 17.33 14.76 -0.61
C PHE A 232 16.16 15.64 -0.13
N PRO A 233 15.23 15.11 0.68
CA PRO A 233 14.22 15.92 1.34
C PRO A 233 14.85 16.79 2.44
N LEU A 234 14.41 18.03 2.50
CA LEU A 234 14.77 19.00 3.53
C LEU A 234 13.51 19.51 4.24
N MET A 235 13.68 19.90 5.49
CA MET A 235 12.63 20.53 6.28
C MET A 235 13.21 21.68 7.11
N GLY A 236 12.40 22.66 7.45
CA GLY A 236 12.89 23.86 8.10
C GLY A 236 11.80 24.84 8.48
N THR A 237 12.21 26.01 8.95
CA THR A 237 11.33 27.14 9.23
C THR A 237 11.78 28.37 8.44
N THR A 238 10.81 29.14 7.98
CA THR A 238 11.03 30.40 7.28
C THR A 238 10.97 31.59 8.24
N ASN A 239 11.54 32.73 7.84
CA ASN A 239 11.50 33.99 8.60
C ASN A 239 10.21 34.80 8.34
N ASP A 240 9.19 34.20 7.73
CA ASP A 240 7.89 34.83 7.53
C ASP A 240 7.12 34.92 8.86
N GLU A 241 6.15 35.84 8.95
CA GLU A 241 5.40 36.12 10.19
C GLU A 241 4.66 34.89 10.74
N THR A 242 4.41 33.89 9.90
CA THR A 242 3.73 32.64 10.29
C THR A 242 4.64 31.67 11.03
N GLY A 243 5.97 31.77 10.85
CA GLY A 243 6.96 30.85 11.46
C GLY A 243 6.72 29.37 11.13
N GLY A 244 5.98 29.11 10.04
CA GLY A 244 5.51 27.77 9.68
C GLY A 244 6.66 26.81 9.38
N ARG A 245 6.46 25.52 9.73
CA ARG A 245 7.36 24.46 9.29
C ARG A 245 7.08 24.14 7.82
N ALA A 246 8.14 24.11 7.01
CA ALA A 246 8.10 23.96 5.57
C ALA A 246 9.02 22.82 5.11
N CYS A 247 8.65 22.18 4.01
CA CYS A 247 9.46 21.14 3.37
C CYS A 247 9.84 21.52 1.94
N THR A 248 11.04 21.08 1.55
CA THR A 248 11.58 21.29 0.21
C THR A 248 12.54 20.15 -0.14
N VAL A 249 13.26 20.28 -1.24
CA VAL A 249 14.31 19.33 -1.65
C VAL A 249 15.63 20.04 -1.85
N MET A 250 16.73 19.32 -1.59
CA MET A 250 18.04 19.61 -2.14
C MET A 250 18.23 18.73 -3.37
N TYR A 251 18.62 19.28 -4.50
CA TYR A 251 18.84 18.49 -5.72
C TYR A 251 20.21 18.78 -6.32
N SER A 252 20.79 17.75 -6.93
CA SER A 252 21.93 17.82 -7.83
C SER A 252 21.52 17.21 -9.17
N SER A 253 21.98 17.81 -10.27
CA SER A 253 21.76 17.29 -11.63
C SER A 253 23.05 16.74 -12.26
N ASP A 254 24.13 16.69 -11.49
CA ASP A 254 25.50 16.38 -11.92
C ASP A 254 26.20 15.44 -10.92
N ASN A 255 25.44 14.51 -10.36
CA ASN A 255 25.93 13.48 -9.45
C ASN A 255 26.74 14.03 -8.25
N GLY A 256 26.20 15.09 -7.64
CA GLY A 256 26.65 15.68 -6.39
C GLY A 256 27.77 16.72 -6.49
N ASP A 257 28.16 17.11 -7.70
CA ASP A 257 29.19 18.15 -7.89
C ASP A 257 28.64 19.53 -7.51
N ASN A 258 27.43 19.87 -7.96
CA ASN A 258 26.69 21.07 -7.59
C ASN A 258 25.34 20.73 -6.95
N TRP A 259 24.96 21.53 -5.95
CA TRP A 259 23.69 21.39 -5.24
C TRP A 259 22.89 22.68 -5.28
N GLY A 260 21.57 22.52 -5.41
CA GLY A 260 20.61 23.61 -5.35
C GLY A 260 19.40 23.26 -4.49
N ILE A 261 18.69 24.30 -4.09
CA ILE A 261 17.37 24.21 -3.45
C ILE A 261 16.41 25.00 -4.34
N PRO A 262 15.19 24.51 -4.61
CA PRO A 262 14.21 25.24 -5.38
C PRO A 262 13.92 26.61 -4.77
N ALA A 263 13.56 27.57 -5.62
CA ALA A 263 13.26 28.91 -5.16
C ALA A 263 12.11 28.89 -4.15
N ALA A 264 11.00 28.19 -4.38
CA ALA A 264 9.90 28.06 -3.42
C ALA A 264 10.00 26.74 -2.65
N PRO A 265 9.56 26.69 -1.37
CA PRO A 265 9.34 25.40 -0.71
C PRO A 265 8.27 24.62 -1.47
N VAL A 266 8.37 23.29 -1.44
CA VAL A 266 7.34 22.41 -1.99
C VAL A 266 6.09 22.50 -1.12
N VAL A 267 6.27 22.56 0.20
CA VAL A 267 5.21 22.76 1.17
C VAL A 267 5.59 23.92 2.06
N ALA A 268 4.82 25.01 2.00
CA ALA A 268 5.15 26.25 2.69
C ALA A 268 4.78 26.25 4.18
N GLN A 269 3.80 25.45 4.59
CA GLN A 269 3.31 25.39 5.97
C GLN A 269 2.85 23.97 6.31
N ASP A 270 2.84 23.66 7.60
CA ASP A 270 2.41 22.37 8.15
C ASP A 270 3.18 21.15 7.62
N CYS A 271 4.51 21.27 7.51
CA CYS A 271 5.36 20.15 7.10
C CYS A 271 6.49 19.84 8.09
N ASP A 272 6.37 18.69 8.73
CA ASP A 272 7.20 18.22 9.85
C ASP A 272 8.17 17.12 9.45
N ALA A 273 7.91 16.46 8.34
CA ALA A 273 8.77 15.45 7.75
C ALA A 273 8.42 15.33 6.28
N ALA A 274 9.41 14.97 5.47
CA ALA A 274 9.21 14.66 4.05
C ALA A 274 10.06 13.45 3.68
N THR A 275 9.52 12.58 2.84
CA THR A 275 10.25 11.45 2.25
C THR A 275 9.95 11.38 0.76
N LEU A 276 10.97 11.02 -0.02
CA LEU A 276 10.90 10.98 -1.48
C LEU A 276 10.85 9.55 -1.98
N LEU A 277 10.19 9.36 -3.12
CA LEU A 277 10.11 8.08 -3.81
C LEU A 277 9.95 8.27 -5.33
N GLU A 278 10.42 7.31 -6.10
CA GLU A 278 10.22 7.24 -7.56
C GLU A 278 9.21 6.14 -7.86
N TRP A 279 8.19 6.46 -8.66
CA TRP A 279 7.17 5.53 -9.12
C TRP A 279 6.80 5.82 -10.58
N GLU A 280 6.90 4.80 -11.43
CA GLU A 280 6.53 4.87 -12.86
C GLU A 280 7.12 6.11 -13.60
N GLY A 281 8.37 6.45 -13.30
CA GLY A 281 9.08 7.57 -13.92
C GLY A 281 8.70 8.96 -13.40
N LYS A 282 7.86 9.04 -12.36
CA LYS A 282 7.56 10.27 -11.62
C LYS A 282 8.20 10.24 -10.23
N LEU A 283 8.48 11.42 -9.70
CA LEU A 283 8.89 11.58 -8.30
C LEU A 283 7.69 11.95 -7.45
N PHE A 284 7.67 11.43 -6.23
CA PHE A 284 6.67 11.79 -5.22
C PHE A 284 7.36 12.23 -3.93
N MET A 285 6.73 13.18 -3.23
CA MET A 285 7.09 13.63 -1.91
C MET A 285 5.89 13.40 -1.02
N ALA A 286 6.07 12.56 0.00
CA ALA A 286 5.08 12.35 1.03
C ALA A 286 5.46 13.13 2.27
N THR A 287 4.52 13.93 2.80
CA THR A 287 4.78 14.83 3.92
C THR A 287 3.96 14.51 5.17
N SER A 288 4.55 14.71 6.34
CA SER A 288 3.83 14.72 7.62
C SER A 288 3.53 16.15 8.03
N GLY A 289 2.37 16.40 8.63
CA GLY A 289 1.99 17.69 9.20
C GLY A 289 1.18 17.51 10.49
N SER A 290 0.40 18.52 10.85
CA SER A 290 -0.49 18.53 12.02
C SER A 290 -1.59 17.45 11.95
N SER A 291 -2.03 17.09 10.74
CA SER A 291 -2.95 15.98 10.53
C SER A 291 -2.25 14.65 10.72
N GLN A 292 -2.66 13.90 11.75
CA GLN A 292 -2.18 12.54 12.00
C GLN A 292 -2.80 11.51 11.04
N TRP A 293 -3.85 11.90 10.30
CA TRP A 293 -4.72 10.98 9.57
C TRP A 293 -4.44 10.90 8.08
N ARG A 294 -3.92 11.99 7.48
CA ARG A 294 -3.66 12.07 6.04
C ARG A 294 -2.41 12.88 5.77
N ARG A 295 -1.48 12.26 5.05
CA ARG A 295 -0.30 12.90 4.51
C ARG A 295 -0.64 13.60 3.20
N ARG A 296 -0.06 14.77 2.99
CA ARG A 296 -0.10 15.44 1.69
C ARG A 296 0.97 14.84 0.80
N ILE A 297 0.58 14.49 -0.42
CA ILE A 297 1.46 13.87 -1.39
C ILE A 297 1.61 14.84 -2.55
N PHE A 298 2.85 15.06 -2.98
CA PHE A 298 3.18 15.90 -4.12
C PHE A 298 3.86 15.06 -5.17
N GLU A 299 3.59 15.31 -6.44
CA GLU A 299 4.27 14.69 -7.58
C GLU A 299 5.09 15.69 -8.38
N SER A 300 6.16 15.19 -9.01
CA SER A 300 7.02 15.92 -9.92
C SER A 300 7.34 15.06 -11.15
N GLY A 301 6.94 15.55 -12.33
CA GLY A 301 7.26 14.94 -13.62
C GLY A 301 8.56 15.46 -14.25
N ASP A 302 9.21 16.46 -13.65
CA ASP A 302 10.37 17.15 -14.21
C ASP A 302 11.66 16.98 -13.39
N LYS A 303 11.77 15.81 -12.73
CA LYS A 303 12.89 15.42 -11.87
C LYS A 303 13.09 16.35 -10.66
N GLY A 304 12.00 16.84 -10.09
CA GLY A 304 11.96 17.55 -8.81
C GLY A 304 12.13 19.07 -8.91
N LYS A 305 12.00 19.65 -10.11
CA LYS A 305 12.07 21.10 -10.30
C LYS A 305 10.75 21.78 -9.94
N THR A 306 9.63 21.15 -10.29
CA THR A 306 8.28 21.58 -9.92
C THR A 306 7.53 20.45 -9.22
N TRP A 307 6.68 20.82 -8.28
CA TRP A 307 5.92 19.90 -7.44
C TRP A 307 4.47 20.36 -7.35
N ASN A 308 3.53 19.45 -7.58
CA ASN A 308 2.10 19.71 -7.48
C ASN A 308 1.44 18.65 -6.59
N GLU A 309 0.33 18.97 -5.94
CA GLU A 309 -0.39 18.00 -5.11
C GLU A 309 -0.89 16.84 -5.99
N ALA A 310 -0.54 15.62 -5.58
CA ALA A 310 -0.75 14.41 -6.35
C ALA A 310 -2.17 13.87 -6.13
N ALA A 311 -2.85 13.55 -7.22
CA ALA A 311 -4.15 12.88 -7.21
C ALA A 311 -4.05 11.43 -7.69
N GLY A 312 -5.07 10.64 -7.37
CA GLY A 312 -5.21 9.26 -7.84
C GLY A 312 -4.90 8.18 -6.80
N PRO A 313 -5.08 6.90 -7.17
CA PRO A 313 -5.00 5.77 -6.23
C PRO A 313 -3.66 5.66 -5.51
N PHE A 314 -2.56 5.81 -6.25
CA PHE A 314 -1.21 5.72 -5.68
C PHE A 314 -0.95 6.83 -4.65
N SER A 315 -1.35 8.08 -4.93
CA SER A 315 -1.17 9.17 -3.97
C SER A 315 -2.07 8.99 -2.74
N ARG A 316 -3.26 8.39 -2.87
CA ARG A 316 -4.10 8.04 -1.72
C ARG A 316 -3.45 6.98 -0.84
N LEU A 317 -2.88 5.93 -1.44
CA LEU A 317 -2.14 4.90 -0.71
C LEU A 317 -0.96 5.51 0.06
N LEU A 318 -0.17 6.37 -0.59
CA LEU A 318 0.94 7.08 0.07
C LEU A 318 0.47 8.05 1.16
N GLY A 319 -0.68 8.68 0.90
CA GLY A 319 -1.35 9.63 1.78
C GLY A 319 -1.91 9.00 3.05
N ASP A 320 -2.21 7.70 3.02
CA ASP A 320 -2.70 6.98 4.17
C ASP A 320 -1.58 6.76 5.19
N ALA A 321 -1.68 7.48 6.31
CA ALA A 321 -0.70 7.45 7.38
C ALA A 321 -0.52 6.04 7.99
N TYR A 322 -1.52 5.18 7.84
CA TYR A 322 -1.55 3.83 8.38
C TYR A 322 -1.19 2.74 7.38
N ALA A 323 -1.40 2.95 6.08
CA ALA A 323 -0.97 2.02 5.04
C ALA A 323 0.56 2.00 4.94
N LEU A 324 1.19 3.16 5.09
CA LEU A 324 2.65 3.29 5.15
C LEU A 324 3.00 4.02 6.44
N THR A 325 3.54 3.34 7.44
CA THR A 325 4.00 3.97 8.69
C THR A 325 5.30 4.74 8.46
N MET A 326 5.26 5.82 7.66
CA MET A 326 6.42 6.66 7.34
C MET A 326 6.77 7.67 8.45
N ALA A 327 5.96 7.75 9.51
CA ALA A 327 6.11 8.75 10.58
C ALA A 327 7.00 8.29 11.74
N TYR A 328 7.34 6.99 11.84
CA TYR A 328 8.17 6.48 12.93
C TYR A 328 9.40 5.76 12.39
N VAL A 329 10.53 6.48 12.45
CA VAL A 329 11.92 6.12 12.80
C VAL A 329 12.56 4.84 12.24
N ALA A 330 11.85 3.81 11.78
CA ALA A 330 12.40 2.44 11.82
C ALA A 330 11.93 1.49 10.67
N SER A 331 11.02 1.93 9.79
CA SER A 331 10.47 1.11 8.70
C SER A 331 11.16 1.37 7.36
N ALA A 332 11.66 0.33 6.70
CA ALA A 332 12.14 0.40 5.33
C ALA A 332 10.99 0.62 4.35
N LEU A 333 11.28 1.38 3.31
CA LEU A 333 10.42 1.61 2.15
C LEU A 333 11.31 1.59 0.92
N THR A 334 10.93 0.92 -0.15
CA THR A 334 11.65 0.96 -1.43
C THR A 334 10.71 0.71 -2.60
N THR A 335 11.08 1.23 -3.76
CA THR A 335 10.38 0.97 -5.03
C THR A 335 11.26 0.08 -5.89
N ALA A 336 10.64 -0.84 -6.62
CA ALA A 336 11.34 -1.80 -7.46
C ALA A 336 10.51 -2.15 -8.70
N THR A 337 11.15 -2.72 -9.72
CA THR A 337 10.45 -3.37 -10.83
C THR A 337 10.72 -4.86 -10.74
N ILE A 338 9.70 -5.65 -10.41
CA ILE A 338 9.80 -7.10 -10.20
C ILE A 338 8.85 -7.77 -11.19
N SER A 339 9.34 -8.75 -11.95
CA SER A 339 8.56 -9.45 -12.98
C SER A 339 7.86 -8.50 -13.98
N GLY A 340 8.50 -7.36 -14.29
CA GLY A 340 7.98 -6.33 -15.20
C GLY A 340 6.88 -5.44 -14.64
N ARG A 341 6.61 -5.48 -13.33
CA ARG A 341 5.63 -4.62 -12.64
C ARG A 341 6.33 -3.71 -11.64
N SER A 342 5.95 -2.42 -11.62
CA SER A 342 6.39 -1.49 -10.58
C SER A 342 5.71 -1.83 -9.26
N VAL A 343 6.51 -1.94 -8.20
CA VAL A 343 6.05 -2.36 -6.88
C VAL A 343 6.69 -1.52 -5.78
N LEU A 344 5.95 -1.39 -4.68
CA LEU A 344 6.37 -0.77 -3.44
C LEU A 344 6.61 -1.90 -2.43
N LEU A 345 7.80 -1.93 -1.84
CA LEU A 345 8.16 -2.84 -0.77
C LEU A 345 8.36 -2.03 0.51
N TYR A 346 7.75 -2.46 1.60
CA TYR A 346 7.92 -1.79 2.88
C TYR A 346 7.88 -2.77 4.04
N THR A 347 8.47 -2.38 5.16
CA THR A 347 8.44 -3.21 6.38
C THR A 347 7.54 -2.61 7.43
N THR A 348 6.88 -3.46 8.22
CA THR A 348 6.15 -3.03 9.42
C THR A 348 6.58 -3.86 10.61
N VAL A 349 6.45 -3.28 11.80
CA VAL A 349 6.67 -4.00 13.06
C VAL A 349 5.35 -4.57 13.54
N MET A 350 5.32 -5.89 13.79
CA MET A 350 4.19 -6.57 14.38
C MET A 350 4.56 -7.09 15.77
N SER A 351 3.69 -6.84 16.76
CA SER A 351 3.87 -7.38 18.11
C SER A 351 3.17 -8.72 18.23
N VAL A 352 3.94 -9.77 18.48
CA VAL A 352 3.46 -11.14 18.69
C VAL A 352 3.66 -11.49 20.16
N HIS A 353 2.68 -12.17 20.77
CA HIS A 353 2.83 -12.67 22.13
C HIS A 353 3.37 -14.10 22.06
N SER A 354 4.46 -14.39 22.79
CA SER A 354 4.92 -15.76 22.98
C SER A 354 3.95 -16.55 23.87
N VAL A 355 4.16 -17.86 23.93
CA VAL A 355 3.43 -18.78 24.83
C VAL A 355 3.52 -18.32 26.30
N GLU A 356 4.62 -17.65 26.67
CA GLU A 356 4.87 -17.11 28.01
C GLU A 356 4.35 -15.66 28.19
N ARG A 357 3.58 -15.13 27.23
CA ARG A 357 3.05 -13.76 27.18
C ARG A 357 4.11 -12.65 27.12
N GLN A 358 5.34 -12.99 26.75
CA GLN A 358 6.34 -11.97 26.38
C GLN A 358 5.97 -11.40 25.01
N ARG A 359 6.08 -10.08 24.86
CA ARG A 359 5.87 -9.44 23.56
C ARG A 359 7.18 -9.49 22.79
N HIS A 360 7.13 -10.02 21.58
CA HIS A 360 8.21 -9.97 20.60
C HIS A 360 7.80 -9.09 19.44
N HIS A 361 8.74 -8.33 18.92
CA HIS A 361 8.56 -7.51 17.74
C HIS A 361 9.16 -8.21 16.54
N VAL A 362 8.32 -8.50 15.54
CA VAL A 362 8.72 -9.17 14.30
C VAL A 362 8.55 -8.19 13.14
N LEU A 363 9.56 -8.10 12.27
CA LEU A 363 9.50 -7.31 11.05
C LEU A 363 8.82 -8.11 9.94
N HIS A 364 7.73 -7.58 9.41
CA HIS A 364 7.03 -8.12 8.25
C HIS A 364 7.39 -7.33 7.00
N LEU A 365 7.50 -8.02 5.86
CA LEU A 365 7.64 -7.41 4.55
C LEU A 365 6.28 -7.36 3.85
N TRP A 366 5.95 -6.20 3.30
CA TRP A 366 4.74 -5.96 2.54
C TRP A 366 5.04 -5.61 1.11
N LEU A 367 4.12 -6.00 0.23
CA LEU A 367 4.14 -5.76 -1.20
C LEU A 367 2.91 -4.93 -1.58
N SER A 368 3.11 -3.90 -2.40
CA SER A 368 2.02 -3.19 -3.07
C SER A 368 2.36 -2.89 -4.51
N ASP A 369 1.37 -2.86 -5.39
CA ASP A 369 1.49 -2.35 -6.76
C ASP A 369 0.86 -0.97 -6.94
N GLY A 370 0.63 -0.25 -5.84
CA GLY A 370 -0.01 1.06 -5.84
C GLY A 370 -1.54 1.02 -5.77
N ALA A 371 -2.15 -0.16 -5.87
CA ALA A 371 -3.57 -0.39 -5.62
C ALA A 371 -3.79 -1.46 -4.54
N ARG A 372 -3.21 -2.65 -4.74
CA ARG A 372 -3.33 -3.80 -3.85
C ARG A 372 -2.19 -3.81 -2.84
N THR A 373 -2.42 -4.42 -1.68
CA THR A 373 -1.41 -4.64 -0.64
C THR A 373 -1.45 -6.09 -0.18
N HIS A 374 -0.28 -6.70 0.03
CA HIS A 374 -0.16 -8.09 0.50
C HIS A 374 0.97 -8.23 1.51
N ASP A 375 0.69 -8.92 2.61
CA ASP A 375 1.70 -9.32 3.60
C ASP A 375 2.49 -10.51 3.07
N VAL A 376 3.76 -10.28 2.71
CA VAL A 376 4.66 -11.34 2.24
C VAL A 376 5.04 -12.26 3.41
N GLY A 377 5.01 -11.73 4.63
CA GLY A 377 5.29 -12.42 5.87
C GLY A 377 6.51 -11.87 6.61
N PRO A 378 6.90 -12.52 7.72
CA PRO A 378 8.02 -12.12 8.55
C PRO A 378 9.36 -12.29 7.81
N ILE A 379 10.26 -11.33 8.03
CA ILE A 379 11.65 -11.34 7.54
C ILE A 379 12.69 -11.33 8.67
N SER A 380 12.25 -11.16 9.92
CA SER A 380 13.11 -11.34 11.10
C SER A 380 12.65 -12.58 11.86
N ALA A 381 13.57 -13.52 12.12
CA ALA A 381 13.28 -14.65 12.99
C ALA A 381 13.35 -14.26 14.48
N ASP A 382 14.30 -13.39 14.81
CA ASP A 382 14.54 -12.90 16.17
C ASP A 382 13.69 -11.67 16.51
N ASP A 383 13.60 -11.38 17.81
CA ASP A 383 13.00 -10.17 18.31
C ASP A 383 13.77 -8.94 17.83
N ALA A 384 13.07 -8.05 17.15
CA ALA A 384 13.60 -6.79 16.66
C ALA A 384 13.61 -5.71 17.76
N GLY A 385 12.91 -5.95 18.88
CA GLY A 385 12.78 -5.06 20.03
C GLY A 385 11.87 -3.84 19.79
N ASP A 386 11.82 -2.93 20.76
CA ASP A 386 10.80 -1.87 20.84
C ASP A 386 10.96 -0.74 19.80
N ALA A 387 12.15 -0.57 19.21
CA ALA A 387 12.45 0.48 18.23
C ALA A 387 13.27 -0.08 17.04
N PRO A 388 12.70 -1.00 16.24
CA PRO A 388 13.49 -1.79 15.30
C PRO A 388 13.68 -1.07 13.96
N PHE A 389 14.92 -0.80 13.58
CA PHE A 389 15.24 -0.18 12.30
C PHE A 389 15.38 -1.22 11.18
N SER A 390 15.09 -0.83 9.95
CA SER A 390 15.28 -1.69 8.77
C SER A 390 15.65 -0.89 7.52
N SER A 391 16.37 -1.53 6.61
CA SER A 391 16.67 -1.04 5.26
C SER A 391 16.50 -2.20 4.27
N LEU A 392 15.94 -1.92 3.09
CA LEU A 392 15.69 -2.91 2.04
C LEU A 392 16.50 -2.53 0.79
N LEU A 393 17.03 -3.55 0.11
CA LEU A 393 17.71 -3.41 -1.16
C LEU A 393 17.21 -4.48 -2.13
N TYR A 394 16.61 -4.07 -3.24
CA TYR A 394 16.37 -4.93 -4.39
C TYR A 394 17.32 -4.53 -5.51
N THR A 395 18.19 -5.45 -5.92
CA THR A 395 19.15 -5.24 -7.00
C THR A 395 19.41 -6.59 -7.68
N ARG A 396 19.61 -6.60 -9.00
CA ARG A 396 19.96 -7.80 -9.79
C ARG A 396 19.07 -9.02 -9.54
N ASP A 397 17.78 -8.78 -9.32
CA ASP A 397 16.80 -9.82 -9.02
C ASP A 397 17.07 -10.59 -7.71
N GLU A 398 17.74 -9.93 -6.76
CA GLU A 398 17.95 -10.38 -5.38
C GLU A 398 17.37 -9.33 -4.41
N LEU A 399 16.86 -9.80 -3.27
CA LEU A 399 16.28 -8.95 -2.23
C LEU A 399 17.07 -9.15 -0.93
N PHE A 400 17.50 -8.04 -0.34
CA PHE A 400 18.26 -8.03 0.90
C PHE A 400 17.61 -7.11 1.93
N ALA A 401 17.86 -7.40 3.20
CA ALA A 401 17.48 -6.54 4.30
C ALA A 401 18.66 -6.33 5.28
N LEU A 402 18.71 -5.13 5.87
CA LEU A 402 19.54 -4.82 7.03
C LEU A 402 18.63 -4.35 8.15
N TYR A 403 18.45 -5.13 9.21
CA TYR A 403 17.49 -4.83 10.27
C TYR A 403 18.04 -5.01 11.69
N ALA A 404 17.40 -4.35 12.64
CA ALA A 404 17.74 -4.40 14.04
C ALA A 404 17.32 -5.72 14.70
N LYS A 405 18.17 -6.20 15.59
CA LYS A 405 17.96 -7.38 16.43
C LYS A 405 18.27 -7.04 17.88
N VAL A 406 17.50 -7.61 18.80
CA VAL A 406 17.82 -7.56 20.23
C VAL A 406 19.10 -8.34 20.49
N GLY A 407 20.16 -7.64 20.89
CA GLY A 407 21.43 -8.27 21.28
C GLY A 407 21.47 -8.63 22.75
N GLU A 408 22.68 -8.93 23.24
CA GLU A 408 22.92 -9.45 24.59
C GLU A 408 22.48 -8.48 25.71
N SER A 409 22.39 -7.18 25.43
CA SER A 409 21.92 -6.17 26.39
C SER A 409 20.40 -6.16 26.61
N GLY A 410 19.65 -6.97 25.84
CA GLY A 410 18.18 -6.97 25.86
C GLY A 410 17.55 -5.76 25.17
N ARG A 411 18.32 -5.03 24.36
CA ARG A 411 17.87 -3.90 23.53
C ARG A 411 18.19 -4.15 22.06
N SER A 412 17.49 -3.45 21.15
CA SER A 412 17.77 -3.43 19.71
C SER A 412 19.11 -2.73 19.41
N ASP A 413 20.22 -3.40 19.71
CA ASP A 413 21.58 -2.84 19.68
C ASP A 413 22.50 -3.49 18.64
N SER A 414 22.02 -4.53 17.94
CA SER A 414 22.73 -5.25 16.86
C SER A 414 21.99 -5.14 15.52
N LEU A 415 22.70 -5.31 14.42
CA LEU A 415 22.10 -5.34 13.07
C LEU A 415 22.42 -6.63 12.33
N VAL A 416 21.39 -7.21 11.72
CA VAL A 416 21.44 -8.41 10.90
C VAL A 416 21.35 -8.03 9.42
N PHE A 417 22.21 -8.63 8.60
CA PHE A 417 22.10 -8.63 7.15
C PHE A 417 21.50 -9.97 6.70
N ALA A 418 20.47 -9.92 5.87
CA ALA A 418 19.74 -11.09 5.41
C ALA A 418 19.58 -11.11 3.89
N SER A 419 19.79 -12.29 3.29
CA SER A 419 19.34 -12.62 1.93
C SER A 419 17.91 -13.14 2.00
N LEU A 420 17.00 -12.61 1.15
CA LEU A 420 15.57 -12.91 1.18
C LEU A 420 15.05 -13.60 -0.10
N PRO A 421 15.62 -14.76 -0.51
CA PRO A 421 15.20 -15.44 -1.73
C PRO A 421 13.76 -15.98 -1.62
N GLN A 422 13.38 -16.53 -0.46
CA GLN A 422 12.02 -17.03 -0.25
C GLN A 422 10.95 -15.92 -0.27
N PRO A 423 11.07 -14.80 0.47
CA PRO A 423 10.16 -13.67 0.32
C PRO A 423 10.07 -13.16 -1.12
N LEU A 424 11.19 -13.09 -1.85
CA LEU A 424 11.18 -12.68 -3.25
C LEU A 424 10.40 -13.63 -4.16
N GLN A 425 10.51 -14.95 -3.97
CA GLN A 425 9.71 -15.92 -4.72
C GLN A 425 8.21 -15.82 -4.40
N ARG A 426 7.85 -15.55 -3.14
CA ARG A 426 6.46 -15.26 -2.76
C ARG A 426 5.95 -14.01 -3.46
N ILE A 427 6.73 -12.93 -3.47
CA ILE A 427 6.41 -11.70 -4.22
C ILE A 427 6.12 -12.03 -5.69
N LYS A 428 7.03 -12.76 -6.36
CA LYS A 428 6.84 -13.14 -7.78
C LYS A 428 5.55 -13.94 -7.99
N SER A 429 5.22 -14.86 -7.08
CA SER A 429 3.99 -15.67 -7.14
C SER A 429 2.73 -14.84 -6.96
N VAL A 430 2.75 -13.87 -6.03
CA VAL A 430 1.65 -12.93 -5.79
C VAL A 430 1.43 -12.04 -7.02
N LEU A 431 2.50 -11.47 -7.58
CA LEU A 431 2.42 -10.63 -8.77
C LEU A 431 1.87 -11.41 -9.99
N GLN A 432 2.25 -12.67 -10.14
CA GLN A 432 1.70 -13.55 -11.16
C GLN A 432 0.21 -13.81 -10.94
N THR A 433 -0.20 -14.08 -9.69
CA THR A 433 -1.61 -14.25 -9.33
C THR A 433 -2.42 -12.99 -9.67
N TRP A 434 -1.94 -11.80 -9.30
CA TRP A 434 -2.60 -10.53 -9.62
C TRP A 434 -2.77 -10.35 -11.13
N LYS A 435 -1.74 -10.64 -11.92
CA LYS A 435 -1.79 -10.58 -13.38
C LYS A 435 -2.83 -11.56 -13.96
N ASP A 436 -2.88 -12.79 -13.44
CA ASP A 436 -3.84 -13.79 -13.90
C ASP A 436 -5.28 -13.42 -13.52
N VAL A 437 -5.48 -12.82 -12.35
CA VAL A 437 -6.80 -12.31 -11.92
C VAL A 437 -7.20 -11.12 -12.80
N ASP A 438 -6.33 -10.15 -13.02
CA ASP A 438 -6.57 -8.99 -13.92
C ASP A 438 -7.00 -9.49 -15.32
N ALA A 439 -6.31 -10.49 -15.87
CA ALA A 439 -6.64 -11.09 -17.16
C ALA A 439 -7.99 -11.84 -17.16
N ARG A 440 -8.38 -12.46 -16.04
CA ARG A 440 -9.72 -13.06 -15.89
C ARG A 440 -10.80 -11.98 -15.83
N VAL A 441 -10.61 -10.94 -15.02
CA VAL A 441 -11.56 -9.85 -14.84
C VAL A 441 -11.83 -9.14 -16.16
N ALA A 442 -10.79 -8.83 -16.95
CA ALA A 442 -10.95 -8.22 -18.27
C ALA A 442 -11.83 -9.05 -19.22
N LYS A 443 -11.79 -10.39 -19.09
CA LYS A 443 -12.57 -11.32 -19.91
C LYS A 443 -14.03 -11.48 -19.47
N LEU A 444 -14.37 -11.22 -18.20
CA LEU A 444 -15.73 -11.40 -17.67
C LEU A 444 -16.79 -10.57 -18.41
N CYS A 445 -16.37 -9.54 -19.13
CA CYS A 445 -17.24 -8.64 -19.87
C CYS A 445 -16.79 -8.40 -21.32
N SER A 446 -15.93 -9.26 -21.88
CA SER A 446 -15.51 -9.14 -23.28
C SER A 446 -16.57 -9.76 -24.21
N SER A 447 -17.13 -8.98 -25.12
CA SER A 447 -17.99 -9.47 -26.22
C SER A 447 -17.18 -10.25 -27.26
N ALA A 448 -16.55 -11.36 -26.86
CA ALA A 448 -15.93 -12.27 -27.81
C ALA A 448 -16.95 -13.33 -28.20
N THR A 449 -17.65 -13.07 -29.31
CA THR A 449 -18.35 -14.09 -30.09
C THR A 449 -17.43 -15.31 -30.22
N THR A 450 -17.69 -16.38 -29.48
CA THR A 450 -17.05 -17.67 -29.72
C THR A 450 -18.11 -18.74 -29.95
N PRO A 451 -17.97 -19.58 -31.00
CA PRO A 451 -19.03 -20.48 -31.41
C PRO A 451 -19.08 -21.73 -30.55
N ALA A 452 -20.31 -22.24 -30.36
CA ALA A 452 -20.65 -23.59 -29.94
C ALA A 452 -20.02 -24.11 -28.64
N ALA A 453 -20.82 -24.04 -27.58
CA ALA A 453 -20.62 -24.74 -26.32
C ALA A 453 -20.31 -26.23 -26.53
N ALA A 454 -19.16 -26.67 -26.03
CA ALA A 454 -18.98 -28.06 -25.63
C ALA A 454 -19.84 -28.28 -24.36
N LYS A 455 -20.74 -29.27 -24.43
CA LYS A 455 -21.66 -29.65 -23.35
C LYS A 455 -20.91 -29.84 -22.03
N GLY A 456 -21.25 -29.01 -21.03
CA GLY A 456 -20.78 -29.13 -19.64
C GLY A 456 -20.26 -27.85 -18.99
N ALA A 457 -20.13 -26.73 -19.72
CA ALA A 457 -19.72 -25.45 -19.14
C ALA A 457 -20.92 -24.65 -18.60
N ALA A 458 -20.73 -24.00 -17.44
CA ALA A 458 -21.68 -23.14 -16.75
C ALA A 458 -22.25 -22.03 -17.66
N GLU A 459 -23.42 -21.48 -17.28
CA GLU A 459 -24.14 -20.41 -17.99
C GLU A 459 -23.22 -19.30 -18.53
N PRO A 460 -23.52 -18.75 -19.72
CA PRO A 460 -22.76 -17.62 -20.25
C PRO A 460 -22.92 -16.42 -19.30
N ALA A 461 -21.80 -15.86 -18.85
CA ALA A 461 -21.79 -14.59 -18.14
C ALA A 461 -22.51 -13.55 -19.01
N ALA A 462 -23.61 -12.99 -18.51
CA ALA A 462 -24.42 -12.02 -19.24
C ALA A 462 -23.54 -10.91 -19.86
N ALA A 463 -23.62 -10.80 -21.19
CA ALA A 463 -22.75 -9.94 -22.00
C ALA A 463 -22.86 -8.47 -21.56
N CYS A 464 -21.71 -7.87 -21.23
CA CYS A 464 -21.57 -6.45 -20.90
C CYS A 464 -21.26 -5.65 -22.18
N VAL A 465 -21.52 -4.35 -22.16
CA VAL A 465 -21.23 -3.46 -23.30
C VAL A 465 -19.72 -3.19 -23.45
N GLY A 466 -18.93 -3.27 -22.37
CA GLY A 466 -17.47 -3.11 -22.39
C GLY A 466 -16.75 -3.96 -21.34
N ALA A 467 -15.43 -4.14 -21.50
CA ALA A 467 -14.59 -4.89 -20.56
C ALA A 467 -14.61 -4.27 -19.15
N MET A 468 -14.53 -5.11 -18.11
CA MET A 468 -14.42 -4.63 -16.73
C MET A 468 -13.09 -3.88 -16.56
N PRO A 469 -13.09 -2.66 -16.00
CA PRO A 469 -11.84 -1.96 -15.72
C PRO A 469 -11.06 -2.72 -14.65
N THR A 470 -9.75 -2.84 -14.83
CA THR A 470 -8.82 -3.33 -13.79
C THR A 470 -8.10 -2.18 -13.09
N ASP A 471 -8.20 -0.97 -13.63
CA ASP A 471 -7.63 0.23 -13.03
C ASP A 471 -8.36 0.61 -11.74
N GLY A 472 -7.60 0.71 -10.65
CA GLY A 472 -8.11 0.95 -9.30
C GLY A 472 -8.82 -0.25 -8.65
N LEU A 473 -8.79 -1.45 -9.26
CA LEU A 473 -9.37 -2.68 -8.68
C LEU A 473 -8.47 -3.21 -7.56
N VAL A 474 -9.01 -3.27 -6.34
CA VAL A 474 -8.25 -3.63 -5.13
C VAL A 474 -8.70 -4.95 -4.50
N GLY A 475 -9.91 -5.43 -4.81
CA GLY A 475 -10.41 -6.71 -4.32
C GLY A 475 -11.45 -7.31 -5.24
N PHE A 476 -11.53 -8.64 -5.27
CA PHE A 476 -12.48 -9.37 -6.08
C PHE A 476 -12.91 -10.67 -5.38
N LEU A 477 -14.20 -10.78 -5.03
CA LEU A 477 -14.80 -11.99 -4.51
C LEU A 477 -15.55 -12.73 -5.61
N SER A 478 -15.12 -13.95 -5.92
CA SER A 478 -15.75 -14.78 -6.97
C SER A 478 -15.92 -16.24 -6.54
N ASN A 479 -15.22 -17.20 -7.13
CA ASN A 479 -15.51 -18.60 -6.88
C ASN A 479 -14.77 -19.18 -5.67
N ASN A 480 -13.64 -18.60 -5.30
CA ASN A 480 -12.80 -19.14 -4.23
C ASN A 480 -13.40 -18.89 -2.84
N GLY A 481 -13.56 -19.96 -2.05
CA GLY A 481 -14.17 -19.88 -0.72
C GLY A 481 -14.77 -21.20 -0.25
N ASN A 482 -15.40 -21.16 0.92
CA ASN A 482 -16.17 -22.24 1.53
C ASN A 482 -17.44 -21.66 2.18
N ASN A 483 -18.22 -22.46 2.89
CA ASN A 483 -19.49 -22.02 3.47
C ASN A 483 -19.36 -20.93 4.57
N THR A 484 -18.15 -20.63 5.04
CA THR A 484 -17.92 -19.63 6.09
C THR A 484 -17.00 -18.49 5.66
N HIS A 485 -16.32 -18.62 4.52
CA HIS A 485 -15.35 -17.63 4.04
C HIS A 485 -15.41 -17.50 2.52
N TRP A 486 -15.50 -16.26 2.04
CA TRP A 486 -15.34 -15.91 0.64
C TRP A 486 -13.94 -15.30 0.44
N LYS A 487 -13.06 -15.99 -0.29
CA LYS A 487 -11.68 -15.56 -0.44
C LYS A 487 -11.56 -14.48 -1.51
N ASP A 488 -10.74 -13.47 -1.25
CA ASP A 488 -10.34 -12.50 -2.27
C ASP A 488 -9.39 -13.16 -3.27
N GLU A 489 -9.76 -13.06 -4.54
CA GLU A 489 -9.00 -13.58 -5.68
C GLU A 489 -7.64 -12.89 -5.83
N TYR A 490 -7.48 -11.66 -5.33
CA TYR A 490 -6.21 -10.93 -5.30
C TYR A 490 -5.35 -11.23 -4.05
N LEU A 491 -5.70 -12.24 -3.24
CA LEU A 491 -4.97 -12.60 -2.02
C LEU A 491 -4.95 -11.49 -0.94
N GLY A 492 -5.91 -10.56 -1.02
CA GLY A 492 -6.20 -9.62 0.05
C GLY A 492 -7.10 -10.24 1.12
N VAL A 493 -7.81 -9.38 1.85
CA VAL A 493 -8.71 -9.84 2.92
C VAL A 493 -10.00 -10.36 2.30
N GLY A 494 -10.40 -11.59 2.65
CA GLY A 494 -11.67 -12.17 2.23
C GLY A 494 -12.86 -11.71 3.09
N ALA A 495 -14.07 -12.09 2.69
CA ALA A 495 -15.28 -11.87 3.47
C ALA A 495 -15.63 -13.08 4.35
N THR A 496 -16.27 -12.80 5.48
CA THR A 496 -16.87 -13.81 6.36
C THR A 496 -18.31 -14.04 5.96
N VAL A 497 -18.73 -15.30 5.94
CA VAL A 497 -20.07 -15.73 5.49
C VAL A 497 -20.81 -16.40 6.63
N PHE A 498 -22.04 -15.99 6.87
CA PHE A 498 -22.93 -16.52 7.89
C PHE A 498 -24.23 -17.01 7.25
N GLY A 499 -24.65 -18.25 7.55
CA GLY A 499 -25.97 -18.77 7.16
C GLY A 499 -26.26 -18.83 5.66
N ALA A 500 -25.26 -18.72 4.78
CA ALA A 500 -25.42 -18.73 3.33
C ALA A 500 -24.86 -20.00 2.68
N THR A 501 -25.37 -20.37 1.51
CA THR A 501 -24.94 -21.55 0.75
C THR A 501 -24.02 -21.13 -0.39
N LYS A 502 -22.85 -21.75 -0.49
CA LYS A 502 -21.92 -21.49 -1.58
C LYS A 502 -22.51 -21.96 -2.92
N VAL A 503 -22.43 -21.10 -3.93
CA VAL A 503 -22.72 -21.41 -5.34
C VAL A 503 -21.51 -21.08 -6.23
N ALA A 504 -21.66 -21.27 -7.54
CA ALA A 504 -20.66 -20.83 -8.49
C ALA A 504 -20.51 -19.31 -8.43
N ASN A 505 -19.27 -18.82 -8.28
CA ASN A 505 -18.91 -17.40 -8.24
C ASN A 505 -19.55 -16.58 -7.10
N GLY A 506 -20.14 -17.22 -6.09
CA GLY A 506 -20.69 -16.52 -4.93
C GLY A 506 -21.58 -17.35 -4.01
N PHE A 507 -22.62 -16.74 -3.46
CA PHE A 507 -23.44 -17.30 -2.38
C PHE A 507 -24.93 -17.00 -2.54
N VAL A 508 -25.76 -17.94 -2.08
CA VAL A 508 -27.20 -17.80 -1.91
C VAL A 508 -27.50 -17.56 -0.43
N LEU A 509 -28.09 -16.42 -0.13
CA LEU A 509 -28.66 -16.09 1.17
C LEU A 509 -30.14 -16.45 1.11
N ALA A 510 -30.58 -17.38 1.97
CA ALA A 510 -31.96 -17.87 1.97
C ALA A 510 -32.42 -18.13 3.41
N GLY A 511 -32.65 -17.06 4.17
CA GLY A 511 -33.15 -17.18 5.53
C GLY A 511 -32.73 -16.05 6.47
N ARG A 512 -33.17 -16.15 7.72
CA ARG A 512 -32.86 -15.19 8.79
C ARG A 512 -31.39 -15.30 9.22
N GLY A 513 -30.75 -14.16 9.43
CA GLY A 513 -29.35 -14.09 9.88
C GLY A 513 -28.34 -14.54 8.83
N ALA A 514 -28.75 -14.73 7.57
CA ALA A 514 -27.82 -14.96 6.47
C ALA A 514 -27.16 -13.63 6.10
N SER A 515 -25.83 -13.56 6.17
CA SER A 515 -25.08 -12.35 5.88
C SER A 515 -23.67 -12.63 5.37
N ILE A 516 -23.13 -11.66 4.63
CA ILE A 516 -21.73 -11.65 4.19
C ILE A 516 -21.14 -10.34 4.62
N VAL A 517 -20.00 -10.38 5.30
CA VAL A 517 -19.30 -9.20 5.79
C VAL A 517 -17.88 -9.19 5.22
N TRP A 518 -17.59 -8.21 4.37
CA TRP A 518 -16.27 -8.03 3.79
C TRP A 518 -15.56 -6.83 4.45
N PRO A 519 -14.57 -7.06 5.31
CA PRO A 519 -13.78 -5.98 5.90
C PRO A 519 -12.90 -5.34 4.82
N VAL A 520 -13.07 -4.03 4.61
CA VAL A 520 -12.38 -3.25 3.57
C VAL A 520 -11.63 -2.04 4.14
N GLY A 521 -11.82 -1.75 5.42
CA GLY A 521 -11.07 -0.74 6.16
C GLY A 521 -10.34 -1.33 7.36
N ARG A 522 -9.38 -0.57 7.88
CA ARG A 522 -8.60 -0.95 9.06
C ARG A 522 -9.45 -0.90 10.34
N GLU A 523 -9.58 -2.03 11.02
CA GLU A 523 -9.94 -2.04 12.44
C GLU A 523 -8.75 -1.52 13.26
N ARG A 524 -8.99 -0.66 14.27
CA ARG A 524 -7.97 0.11 15.04
C ARG A 524 -6.72 -0.67 15.51
N ARG A 525 -6.73 -2.01 15.52
CA ARG A 525 -5.70 -2.87 16.08
C ARG A 525 -4.78 -3.57 15.08
N ASN A 526 -5.02 -3.50 13.76
CA ASN A 526 -4.27 -4.32 12.80
C ASN A 526 -3.45 -3.45 11.82
N PRO A 527 -2.14 -3.21 12.08
CA PRO A 527 -1.26 -2.44 11.17
C PRO A 527 -0.95 -3.27 9.92
N GLY A 528 -1.50 -2.89 8.76
CA GLY A 528 -1.23 -3.59 7.50
C GLY A 528 -2.33 -3.49 6.44
N HIS A 529 -3.57 -3.23 6.85
CA HIS A 529 -4.68 -3.13 5.90
C HIS A 529 -4.75 -1.72 5.32
N GLY A 530 -4.55 -1.61 4.00
CA GLY A 530 -4.75 -0.36 3.28
C GLY A 530 -6.20 0.11 3.41
N SER A 531 -6.40 1.40 3.68
CA SER A 531 -7.75 1.97 3.61
C SER A 531 -8.21 1.92 2.16
N VAL A 532 -9.32 1.24 1.86
CA VAL A 532 -9.95 1.33 0.52
C VAL A 532 -10.42 2.76 0.21
N GLY A 533 -10.45 3.63 1.23
CA GLY A 533 -10.35 5.08 1.07
C GLY A 533 -11.63 5.83 1.41
N GLU A 534 -11.58 7.16 1.22
CA GLU A 534 -12.71 8.10 1.28
C GLU A 534 -13.62 7.96 0.05
N GLU A 535 -13.15 7.28 -1.01
CA GLU A 535 -13.84 7.09 -2.28
C GLU A 535 -13.70 5.65 -2.78
N VAL A 536 -14.83 4.96 -2.97
CA VAL A 536 -14.86 3.56 -3.41
C VAL A 536 -15.97 3.33 -4.42
N THR A 537 -15.77 2.36 -5.32
CA THR A 537 -16.85 1.79 -6.13
C THR A 537 -16.96 0.31 -5.86
N LEU A 538 -18.17 -0.14 -5.54
CA LEU A 538 -18.52 -1.54 -5.37
C LEU A 538 -19.39 -1.98 -6.53
N VAL A 539 -19.03 -3.07 -7.20
CA VAL A 539 -19.83 -3.68 -8.27
C VAL A 539 -20.18 -5.11 -7.87
N ALA A 540 -21.43 -5.50 -7.97
CA ALA A 540 -21.87 -6.87 -7.68
C ALA A 540 -22.92 -7.34 -8.67
N THR A 541 -23.00 -8.66 -8.87
CA THR A 541 -24.15 -9.29 -9.55
C THR A 541 -25.09 -9.85 -8.50
N VAL A 542 -26.34 -9.37 -8.51
CA VAL A 542 -27.36 -9.74 -7.52
C VAL A 542 -28.58 -10.32 -8.24
N THR A 543 -29.09 -11.45 -7.77
CA THR A 543 -30.38 -12.01 -8.17
C THR A 543 -31.31 -12.04 -6.98
N ILE A 544 -32.50 -11.47 -7.11
CA ILE A 544 -33.53 -11.54 -6.07
C ILE A 544 -34.29 -12.85 -6.26
N ASN A 545 -34.11 -13.79 -5.33
CA ASN A 545 -34.64 -15.15 -5.47
C ASN A 545 -36.11 -15.25 -5.03
N LYS A 546 -36.57 -14.34 -4.17
CA LYS A 546 -37.93 -14.31 -3.65
C LYS A 546 -38.28 -12.89 -3.21
N ALA A 547 -39.54 -12.48 -3.42
CA ALA A 547 -40.03 -11.21 -2.87
C ALA A 547 -39.92 -11.15 -1.33
N PRO A 548 -39.50 -9.99 -0.78
CA PRO A 548 -39.35 -9.85 0.66
C PRO A 548 -40.71 -9.58 1.32
N GLN A 549 -40.79 -9.71 2.64
CA GLN A 549 -41.99 -9.36 3.42
C GLN A 549 -42.06 -7.87 3.79
N GLY A 550 -40.97 -7.13 3.58
CA GLY A 550 -40.81 -5.71 3.84
C GLY A 550 -39.54 -5.19 3.17
N VAL A 551 -39.20 -3.92 3.39
CA VAL A 551 -37.96 -3.33 2.88
C VAL A 551 -36.75 -4.11 3.39
N THR A 552 -35.97 -4.71 2.48
CA THR A 552 -34.86 -5.60 2.81
C THR A 552 -33.57 -5.09 2.16
N PRO A 553 -32.42 -5.06 2.86
CA PRO A 553 -31.15 -4.66 2.27
C PRO A 553 -30.60 -5.73 1.31
N VAL A 554 -29.95 -5.26 0.25
CA VAL A 554 -29.25 -6.12 -0.71
C VAL A 554 -27.76 -6.03 -0.49
N LEU A 555 -27.23 -4.82 -0.58
CA LEU A 555 -25.80 -4.55 -0.55
C LEU A 555 -25.58 -3.19 0.11
N GLY A 556 -24.57 -3.06 0.95
CA GLY A 556 -24.24 -1.77 1.53
C GLY A 556 -22.80 -1.64 1.99
N VAL A 557 -22.48 -0.40 2.35
CA VAL A 557 -21.16 0.07 2.74
C VAL A 557 -21.33 0.80 4.09
N GLY A 558 -20.62 0.34 5.11
CA GLY A 558 -20.56 1.00 6.41
C GLY A 558 -19.37 1.95 6.50
N THR A 559 -19.58 3.19 6.96
CA THR A 559 -18.50 4.15 7.21
C THR A 559 -18.08 4.17 8.69
N ALA A 560 -16.79 4.38 8.92
CA ALA A 560 -16.21 4.59 10.24
C ALA A 560 -16.69 5.94 10.83
N GLU A 561 -16.63 6.05 12.16
CA GLU A 561 -16.85 7.27 12.96
C GLU A 561 -18.29 7.79 13.01
N ALA A 562 -18.97 7.95 11.88
CA ALA A 562 -20.37 8.35 11.84
C ALA A 562 -21.35 7.16 11.92
N GLY A 563 -20.85 5.93 11.69
CA GLY A 563 -21.68 4.72 11.66
C GLY A 563 -22.79 4.80 10.61
N MET A 564 -22.56 5.57 9.53
CA MET A 564 -23.51 5.70 8.42
C MET A 564 -23.48 4.43 7.58
N TYR A 565 -24.66 4.03 7.12
CA TYR A 565 -24.86 2.85 6.29
C TYR A 565 -25.43 3.32 4.95
N LEU A 566 -24.58 3.27 3.93
CA LEU A 566 -24.98 3.60 2.56
C LEU A 566 -25.31 2.29 1.86
N GLY A 567 -26.57 2.08 1.47
CA GLY A 567 -27.04 0.79 0.97
C GLY A 567 -28.00 0.87 -0.20
N LEU A 568 -28.25 -0.28 -0.79
CA LEU A 568 -29.35 -0.50 -1.73
C LEU A 568 -30.32 -1.49 -1.12
N TRP A 569 -31.60 -1.17 -1.18
CA TRP A 569 -32.70 -1.96 -0.65
C TRP A 569 -33.71 -2.27 -1.75
N TYR A 570 -34.56 -3.24 -1.48
CA TYR A 570 -35.70 -3.62 -2.32
C TYR A 570 -36.93 -3.86 -1.45
N ASP A 571 -38.11 -3.56 -1.98
CA ASP A 571 -39.37 -3.70 -1.25
C ASP A 571 -40.31 -4.74 -1.87
N GLU A 572 -41.34 -5.10 -1.11
CA GLU A 572 -42.37 -6.06 -1.47
C GLU A 572 -43.25 -5.60 -2.64
N HIS A 573 -43.14 -4.32 -3.06
CA HIS A 573 -43.84 -3.75 -4.22
C HIS A 573 -43.00 -3.81 -5.49
N LYS A 574 -41.93 -4.61 -5.50
CA LYS A 574 -41.02 -4.77 -6.64
C LYS A 574 -40.24 -3.51 -7.01
N ARG A 575 -39.86 -2.68 -6.03
CA ARG A 575 -39.11 -1.43 -6.28
C ARG A 575 -37.76 -1.42 -5.57
N TRP A 576 -36.76 -0.83 -6.22
CA TRP A 576 -35.47 -0.48 -5.61
C TRP A 576 -35.58 0.78 -4.73
N ARG A 577 -34.78 0.86 -3.67
CA ARG A 577 -34.78 1.96 -2.68
C ARG A 577 -33.39 2.29 -2.16
N THR A 578 -33.15 3.56 -1.82
CA THR A 578 -31.88 4.05 -1.21
C THR A 578 -32.05 4.81 0.12
N LYS A 579 -33.28 5.09 0.58
CA LYS A 579 -33.58 5.80 1.84
C LYS A 579 -34.67 5.12 2.65
N PHE A 580 -34.57 5.20 3.98
CA PHE A 580 -35.57 4.67 4.92
C PHE A 580 -36.39 5.83 5.52
N GLY A 581 -37.59 6.09 4.97
CA GLY A 581 -38.58 7.01 5.56
C GLY A 581 -39.06 8.16 4.64
N GLY A 582 -40.38 8.32 4.58
CA GLY A 582 -41.11 9.48 4.01
C GLY A 582 -41.26 9.48 2.48
N GLU A 583 -42.50 9.40 1.99
CA GLU A 583 -42.85 9.66 0.57
C GLU A 583 -42.36 11.05 0.16
N GLY A 584 -41.23 11.07 -0.57
CA GLY A 584 -40.80 12.19 -1.38
C GLY A 584 -41.06 11.83 -2.84
N ALA A 585 -41.99 12.56 -3.45
CA ALA A 585 -42.35 12.46 -4.86
C ALA A 585 -41.14 12.65 -5.79
N ASP A 586 -41.20 12.00 -6.95
CA ASP A 586 -40.36 12.19 -8.15
C ASP A 586 -38.96 11.55 -8.19
N ALA A 587 -38.84 10.27 -7.83
CA ALA A 587 -37.80 9.41 -8.40
C ALA A 587 -38.46 8.27 -9.18
N GLN A 588 -38.20 8.18 -10.49
CA GLN A 588 -38.61 7.05 -11.33
C GLN A 588 -38.15 5.75 -10.66
N THR A 589 -39.06 5.03 -10.01
CA THR A 589 -38.69 3.91 -9.18
C THR A 589 -38.48 2.70 -10.09
N LEU A 590 -37.21 2.38 -10.34
CA LEU A 590 -36.80 1.19 -11.09
C LEU A 590 -37.45 -0.06 -10.48
N ALA A 591 -38.14 -0.83 -11.32
CA ALA A 591 -38.78 -2.07 -10.92
C ALA A 591 -37.77 -3.24 -10.95
N TRP A 592 -37.95 -4.21 -10.06
CA TRP A 592 -37.19 -5.45 -10.05
C TRP A 592 -38.08 -6.68 -10.26
N GLU A 593 -37.48 -7.77 -10.74
CA GLU A 593 -38.14 -9.03 -11.06
C GLU A 593 -37.47 -10.20 -10.33
N GLU A 594 -38.28 -11.15 -9.88
CA GLU A 594 -37.81 -12.36 -9.20
C GLU A 594 -37.09 -13.28 -10.18
N GLY A 595 -35.94 -13.81 -9.80
CA GLY A 595 -35.08 -14.64 -10.64
C GLY A 595 -34.25 -13.87 -11.67
N LYS A 596 -34.51 -12.57 -11.88
CA LYS A 596 -33.69 -11.73 -12.75
C LYS A 596 -32.42 -11.29 -12.03
N ALA A 597 -31.30 -11.45 -12.72
CA ALA A 597 -30.00 -11.05 -12.23
C ALA A 597 -29.72 -9.59 -12.67
N TYR A 598 -29.34 -8.75 -11.71
CA TYR A 598 -29.03 -7.33 -11.88
C TYR A 598 -27.55 -7.05 -11.60
N ARG A 599 -26.97 -6.04 -12.26
CA ARG A 599 -25.66 -5.51 -11.90
C ARG A 599 -25.84 -4.26 -11.05
N VAL A 600 -25.39 -4.34 -9.81
CA VAL A 600 -25.48 -3.24 -8.85
C VAL A 600 -24.13 -2.54 -8.77
N VAL A 601 -24.15 -1.21 -8.82
CA VAL A 601 -22.97 -0.37 -8.61
C VAL A 601 -23.25 0.62 -7.49
N LEU A 602 -22.42 0.63 -6.44
CA LEU A 602 -22.45 1.65 -5.39
C LEU A 602 -21.18 2.49 -5.49
N THR A 603 -21.31 3.78 -5.71
CA THR A 603 -20.20 4.74 -5.60
C THR A 603 -20.34 5.49 -4.29
N VAL A 604 -19.29 5.52 -3.47
CA VAL A 604 -19.26 6.24 -2.19
C VAL A 604 -18.06 7.17 -2.20
N GLY A 605 -18.24 8.43 -1.83
CA GLY A 605 -17.22 9.46 -1.81
C GLY A 605 -17.54 10.57 -0.81
N ASN A 606 -16.62 10.88 0.11
CA ASN A 606 -16.75 12.00 1.06
C ASN A 606 -18.08 12.01 1.86
N GLY A 607 -18.52 10.84 2.34
CA GLY A 607 -19.78 10.69 3.10
C GLY A 607 -21.06 10.84 2.26
N THR A 608 -20.94 10.84 0.93
CA THR A 608 -22.06 10.79 -0.02
C THR A 608 -21.95 9.55 -0.89
N GLY A 609 -23.03 9.16 -1.56
CA GLY A 609 -22.97 8.05 -2.50
C GLY A 609 -24.13 7.99 -3.47
N SER A 610 -24.05 7.08 -4.43
CA SER A 610 -25.08 6.85 -5.43
C SER A 610 -25.16 5.36 -5.74
N ALA A 611 -26.38 4.88 -5.99
CA ALA A 611 -26.64 3.51 -6.38
C ALA A 611 -27.15 3.44 -7.81
N TYR A 612 -26.61 2.49 -8.57
CA TYR A 612 -27.01 2.21 -9.95
C TYR A 612 -27.38 0.73 -10.09
N VAL A 613 -28.38 0.45 -10.91
CA VAL A 613 -28.82 -0.90 -11.27
C VAL A 613 -28.85 -1.00 -12.78
N ASP A 614 -28.07 -1.92 -13.34
CA ASP A 614 -27.87 -2.08 -14.79
C ASP A 614 -27.64 -0.73 -15.47
N GLY A 615 -26.65 0.03 -14.98
CA GLY A 615 -26.26 1.35 -15.49
C GLY A 615 -27.20 2.52 -15.14
N GLN A 616 -28.42 2.25 -14.69
CA GLN A 616 -29.42 3.29 -14.39
C GLN A 616 -29.34 3.76 -12.94
N LEU A 617 -29.37 5.08 -12.73
CA LEU A 617 -29.33 5.68 -11.40
C LEU A 617 -30.64 5.39 -10.65
N VAL A 618 -30.54 4.70 -9.52
CA VAL A 618 -31.66 4.45 -8.60
C VAL A 618 -31.87 5.64 -7.68
N GLY A 619 -30.78 6.23 -7.19
CA GLY A 619 -30.86 7.39 -6.31
C GLY A 619 -29.55 7.69 -5.57
N SER A 620 -29.57 8.83 -4.88
CA SER A 620 -28.51 9.21 -3.94
C SER A 620 -28.64 8.42 -2.64
N LEU A 621 -27.50 8.05 -2.06
CA LEU A 621 -27.38 7.34 -0.79
C LEU A 621 -27.34 8.30 0.42
N GLU A 622 -27.51 9.62 0.21
CA GLU A 622 -27.43 10.64 1.25
C GLU A 622 -28.38 10.43 2.45
N GLU A 623 -27.80 10.34 3.64
CA GLU A 623 -28.41 10.82 4.89
C GLU A 623 -27.57 12.00 5.43
N LYS A 624 -28.17 13.18 5.56
CA LYS A 624 -27.75 14.12 6.62
C LYS A 624 -28.99 14.79 7.21
N PRO A 625 -29.03 14.89 8.53
CA PRO A 625 -28.55 16.13 9.13
C PRO A 625 -27.31 15.92 10.01
N PRO A 626 -26.55 17.01 10.25
CA PRO A 626 -25.37 17.01 11.10
C PRO A 626 -25.68 16.57 12.53
N PHE A 627 -24.64 16.07 13.20
CA PHE A 627 -24.57 16.08 14.66
C PHE A 627 -24.69 17.55 15.11
N THR A 628 -25.89 18.01 15.44
CA THR A 628 -26.06 19.18 16.29
C THR A 628 -25.88 18.67 17.71
N ASP A 629 -24.81 19.07 18.38
CA ASP A 629 -24.75 19.00 19.83
C ASP A 629 -26.01 19.68 20.38
N VAL A 630 -26.97 18.87 20.83
CA VAL A 630 -28.08 19.34 21.67
C VAL A 630 -27.53 19.48 23.09
N PHE A 631 -26.52 20.32 23.25
CA PHE A 631 -26.14 20.90 24.52
C PHE A 631 -25.67 22.33 24.25
N PRO A 632 -26.24 23.35 24.92
CA PRO A 632 -25.74 24.71 24.79
C PRO A 632 -24.28 24.75 25.27
N PRO A 633 -23.36 25.39 24.52
CA PRO A 633 -21.95 25.40 24.89
C PRO A 633 -21.75 26.11 26.23
N PRO A 634 -20.93 25.57 27.14
CA PRO A 634 -20.41 26.35 28.27
C PRO A 634 -19.51 27.50 27.72
N PRO A 635 -19.33 28.59 28.49
CA PRO A 635 -18.63 29.78 28.00
C PRO A 635 -17.18 29.49 27.58
N PRO A 636 -16.64 30.26 26.61
CA PRO A 636 -15.43 29.89 25.89
C PRO A 636 -14.19 30.00 26.78
N LEU A 637 -13.53 28.87 27.00
CA LEU A 637 -12.10 28.82 27.29
C LEU A 637 -11.35 28.72 25.94
N PRO A 638 -10.20 29.39 25.78
CA PRO A 638 -9.45 29.36 24.52
C PRO A 638 -8.78 27.99 24.36
N LEU A 639 -9.48 27.06 23.70
CA LEU A 639 -8.90 25.88 23.08
C LEU A 639 -8.53 26.22 21.63
N PRO A 640 -7.45 25.64 21.07
CA PRO A 640 -7.06 25.86 19.68
C PRO A 640 -8.18 25.43 18.72
N PRO A 641 -8.25 26.01 17.50
CA PRO A 641 -9.38 25.84 16.60
C PRO A 641 -9.64 24.36 16.32
N HIS A 642 -10.88 23.95 16.57
CA HIS A 642 -11.38 22.60 16.36
C HIS A 642 -11.05 22.10 14.95
N GLU A 643 -10.49 20.90 14.95
CA GLU A 643 -10.27 19.97 13.85
C GLU A 643 -11.36 20.08 12.77
N GLN A 644 -10.94 20.31 11.52
CA GLN A 644 -11.79 19.94 10.39
C GLN A 644 -12.03 18.44 10.48
N PHE A 645 -13.31 18.10 10.61
CA PHE A 645 -13.88 16.78 10.81
C PHE A 645 -13.13 15.65 10.10
N GLN A 646 -13.04 14.51 10.80
CA GLN A 646 -12.56 13.25 10.28
C GLN A 646 -13.31 12.92 8.97
N HIS A 647 -12.58 12.69 7.88
CA HIS A 647 -13.20 12.24 6.64
C HIS A 647 -13.79 10.85 6.86
N GLU A 648 -15.08 10.67 6.57
CA GLU A 648 -15.74 9.37 6.66
C GLU A 648 -15.02 8.33 5.79
N ARG A 649 -14.54 7.25 6.44
CA ARG A 649 -13.82 6.16 5.77
C ARG A 649 -14.69 4.94 5.63
N VAL A 650 -14.59 4.24 4.52
CA VAL A 650 -15.24 2.94 4.37
C VAL A 650 -14.61 1.91 5.31
N SER A 651 -15.44 1.20 6.07
CA SER A 651 -15.01 0.23 7.09
C SER A 651 -15.27 -1.22 6.66
N HIS A 652 -16.48 -1.52 6.20
CA HIS A 652 -16.87 -2.85 5.77
C HIS A 652 -17.98 -2.76 4.71
N ILE A 653 -18.07 -3.81 3.89
CA ILE A 653 -19.18 -4.05 2.97
C ILE A 653 -20.02 -5.17 3.56
N PHE A 654 -21.33 -5.07 3.42
CA PHE A 654 -22.25 -6.11 3.88
C PHE A 654 -23.27 -6.47 2.81
N VAL A 655 -23.68 -7.73 2.84
CA VAL A 655 -24.80 -8.29 2.08
C VAL A 655 -25.76 -8.91 3.09
N GLY A 656 -27.04 -8.54 3.02
CA GLY A 656 -28.10 -9.17 3.80
C GLY A 656 -28.43 -8.53 5.15
N GLU A 657 -27.55 -8.53 6.15
CA GLU A 657 -27.93 -8.08 7.51
C GLU A 657 -27.65 -6.59 7.76
N TYR A 658 -28.60 -5.90 8.41
CA TYR A 658 -28.55 -4.48 8.78
C TYR A 658 -28.88 -4.31 10.28
N ARG A 659 -27.92 -3.81 11.07
CA ARG A 659 -27.97 -3.40 12.49
C ARG A 659 -28.69 -4.36 13.49
N TYR A 660 -28.40 -4.18 14.78
CA TYR A 660 -28.82 -5.10 15.87
C TYR A 660 -30.34 -5.21 16.12
N ASP A 661 -31.16 -4.37 15.50
CA ASP A 661 -32.54 -4.12 15.93
C ASP A 661 -33.59 -4.78 15.01
N GLU A 662 -33.19 -5.24 13.81
CA GLU A 662 -34.08 -5.79 12.77
C GLU A 662 -33.92 -7.31 12.58
N VAL A 663 -33.89 -8.03 13.71
CA VAL A 663 -33.64 -9.48 13.88
C VAL A 663 -34.64 -10.41 13.11
N ASN A 664 -35.58 -9.86 12.34
CA ASN A 664 -36.68 -10.60 11.72
C ASN A 664 -36.73 -10.58 10.18
N ALA A 665 -35.88 -9.80 9.49
CA ALA A 665 -35.90 -9.77 8.02
C ALA A 665 -35.27 -11.04 7.42
N GLU A 666 -36.03 -11.74 6.56
CA GLU A 666 -35.52 -12.86 5.77
C GLU A 666 -34.95 -12.34 4.45
N VAL A 667 -33.68 -12.67 4.19
CA VAL A 667 -33.01 -12.30 2.94
C VAL A 667 -33.02 -13.50 2.01
N HIS A 668 -33.49 -13.29 0.77
CA HIS A 668 -33.56 -14.28 -0.29
C HIS A 668 -32.87 -13.75 -1.56
N VAL A 669 -31.55 -13.63 -1.51
CA VAL A 669 -30.75 -13.08 -2.62
C VAL A 669 -29.56 -13.96 -2.96
N THR A 670 -29.19 -14.00 -4.23
CA THR A 670 -27.94 -14.59 -4.71
C THR A 670 -26.99 -13.46 -5.06
N VAL A 671 -25.77 -13.47 -4.50
CA VAL A 671 -24.73 -12.50 -4.84
C VAL A 671 -23.56 -13.24 -5.45
N THR A 672 -23.12 -12.79 -6.62
CA THR A 672 -21.95 -13.31 -7.34
C THR A 672 -21.07 -12.19 -7.83
N ASN A 673 -19.77 -12.47 -7.99
CA ASN A 673 -18.77 -11.55 -8.54
C ASN A 673 -18.84 -10.14 -7.95
N VAL A 674 -18.19 -9.95 -6.80
CA VAL A 674 -18.14 -8.66 -6.11
C VAL A 674 -16.77 -8.01 -6.33
N PHE A 675 -16.75 -6.84 -6.96
CA PHE A 675 -15.55 -6.08 -7.30
C PHE A 675 -15.46 -4.83 -6.45
N LEU A 676 -14.26 -4.53 -5.95
CA LEU A 676 -14.00 -3.37 -5.12
C LEU A 676 -12.93 -2.49 -5.74
N TYR A 677 -13.28 -1.23 -5.98
CA TYR A 677 -12.39 -0.24 -6.56
C TYR A 677 -12.07 0.88 -5.57
N SER A 678 -10.82 1.33 -5.53
CA SER A 678 -10.35 2.44 -4.69
C SER A 678 -10.55 3.83 -5.33
N ARG A 679 -11.57 3.95 -6.19
CA ARG A 679 -11.96 5.18 -6.90
C ARG A 679 -13.44 5.15 -7.25
N CYS A 680 -14.04 6.33 -7.44
CA CYS A 680 -15.37 6.46 -8.02
C CYS A 680 -15.34 6.24 -9.54
N PHE A 681 -16.35 5.56 -10.06
CA PHE A 681 -16.57 5.45 -11.49
C PHE A 681 -17.22 6.71 -12.05
N ASN A 682 -16.83 7.09 -13.27
CA ASN A 682 -17.52 8.14 -13.99
C ASN A 682 -18.80 7.60 -14.68
N ALA A 683 -19.64 8.50 -15.19
CA ALA A 683 -20.92 8.11 -15.81
C ALA A 683 -20.75 7.14 -17.00
N SER A 684 -19.68 7.29 -17.79
CA SER A 684 -19.41 6.40 -18.92
C SER A 684 -18.98 5.00 -18.48
N GLU A 685 -18.20 4.91 -17.40
CA GLU A 685 -17.81 3.63 -16.80
C GLU A 685 -19.03 2.91 -16.22
N VAL A 686 -19.92 3.62 -15.54
CA VAL A 686 -21.18 3.05 -15.03
C VAL A 686 -22.08 2.56 -16.17
N ALA A 687 -22.26 3.35 -17.22
CA ALA A 687 -23.05 2.97 -18.40
C ALA A 687 -22.45 1.77 -19.15
N ALA A 688 -21.12 1.61 -19.17
CA ALA A 688 -20.47 0.46 -19.81
C ALA A 688 -20.74 -0.88 -19.07
N LEU A 689 -21.16 -0.81 -17.80
CA LEU A 689 -21.50 -1.97 -16.99
C LEU A 689 -22.95 -2.44 -17.18
N GLU A 690 -23.73 -1.78 -18.03
CA GLU A 690 -25.06 -2.25 -18.43
C GLU A 690 -24.98 -3.70 -18.94
N ARG A 691 -25.90 -4.54 -18.48
CA ARG A 691 -26.10 -5.86 -19.07
C ARG A 691 -27.00 -5.75 -20.28
N LYS A 692 -26.65 -6.47 -21.34
CA LYS A 692 -27.63 -6.79 -22.39
C LYS A 692 -28.35 -8.08 -22.04
N GLU A 693 -29.67 -8.07 -22.14
CA GLU A 693 -30.44 -9.30 -22.23
C GLU A 693 -30.05 -10.01 -23.54
N GLU A 694 -29.72 -11.30 -23.45
CA GLU A 694 -29.81 -12.17 -24.61
C GLU A 694 -31.30 -12.28 -24.95
N ALA A 695 -31.67 -11.86 -26.16
CA ALA A 695 -33.03 -12.05 -26.66
C ALA A 695 -33.36 -13.54 -26.56
N SER A 696 -34.45 -13.86 -25.85
CA SER A 696 -34.96 -15.22 -25.78
C SER A 696 -35.18 -15.73 -27.20
N VAL A 697 -34.51 -16.83 -27.54
CA VAL A 697 -34.83 -17.59 -28.74
C VAL A 697 -36.26 -18.05 -28.56
N THR A 698 -37.17 -17.40 -29.29
CA THR A 698 -38.57 -17.78 -29.34
C THR A 698 -38.62 -19.19 -29.93
N GLU A 699 -39.14 -20.15 -29.17
CA GLU A 699 -39.48 -21.47 -29.69
C GLU A 699 -40.31 -21.30 -30.96
N PRO A 700 -39.99 -22.02 -32.06
CA PRO A 700 -40.83 -21.97 -33.25
C PRO A 700 -42.19 -22.56 -32.89
N GLU A 701 -43.23 -21.75 -33.10
CA GLU A 701 -44.64 -22.10 -32.93
C GLU A 701 -44.94 -23.45 -33.61
N GLU A 702 -45.43 -24.42 -32.84
CA GLU A 702 -45.92 -25.70 -33.36
C GLU A 702 -47.09 -25.44 -34.33
N VAL A 703 -46.84 -25.65 -35.62
CA VAL A 703 -47.90 -25.67 -36.63
C VAL A 703 -48.71 -26.96 -36.48
N PRO A 704 -50.06 -26.92 -36.34
CA PRO A 704 -50.84 -28.13 -36.17
C PRO A 704 -50.87 -28.98 -37.45
N LEU A 705 -50.66 -30.29 -37.29
CA LEU A 705 -50.86 -31.30 -38.33
C LEU A 705 -52.24 -31.17 -39.01
N ARG A 706 -52.25 -31.05 -40.34
CA ARG A 706 -53.42 -31.38 -41.17
C ARG A 706 -53.18 -32.71 -41.88
N THR A 707 -53.99 -33.70 -41.51
CA THR A 707 -54.10 -35.02 -42.14
C THR A 707 -54.73 -34.89 -43.53
N ALA A 708 -54.17 -35.62 -44.49
CA ALA A 708 -54.46 -35.56 -45.94
C ALA A 708 -55.63 -36.44 -46.39
N ALA A 709 -56.22 -36.10 -47.55
CA ALA A 709 -56.43 -36.96 -48.74
C ALA A 709 -57.30 -36.25 -49.82
N PRO A 710 -57.38 -36.72 -51.07
CA PRO A 710 -56.29 -36.97 -52.01
C PRO A 710 -56.57 -36.34 -53.40
N ALA A 711 -55.54 -36.16 -54.24
CA ALA A 711 -55.74 -35.98 -55.68
C ALA A 711 -54.61 -36.69 -56.45
N VAL A 712 -55.00 -37.61 -57.33
CA VAL A 712 -54.14 -38.35 -58.26
C VAL A 712 -54.43 -37.86 -59.68
N SER A 713 -53.39 -37.97 -60.52
CA SER A 713 -53.30 -37.84 -61.99
C SER A 713 -53.16 -36.41 -62.52
N ASP A 714 -52.24 -36.06 -63.42
CA ASP A 714 -51.14 -36.77 -64.11
C ASP A 714 -50.26 -35.71 -64.88
N PRO A 715 -49.21 -36.05 -65.66
CA PRO A 715 -47.92 -35.35 -65.64
C PRO A 715 -47.52 -34.65 -66.96
N LYS A 716 -46.42 -33.88 -66.95
CA LYS A 716 -45.25 -34.00 -67.89
C LYS A 716 -44.32 -32.78 -67.91
N ASN A 717 -43.02 -33.11 -67.98
CA ASN A 717 -41.91 -32.44 -68.70
C ASN A 717 -41.45 -31.07 -68.17
N SER A 718 -40.17 -30.71 -68.11
CA SER A 718 -38.91 -31.33 -68.57
C SER A 718 -37.74 -30.38 -68.22
N ALA A 719 -36.55 -30.94 -67.96
CA ALA A 719 -35.20 -30.38 -68.23
C ALA A 719 -34.79 -29.09 -67.50
N HIS A 720 -33.53 -28.82 -67.13
CA HIS A 720 -32.24 -29.49 -67.15
C HIS A 720 -31.37 -28.63 -66.21
N ASP A 721 -30.59 -29.25 -65.32
CA ASP A 721 -29.41 -28.62 -64.71
C ASP A 721 -28.32 -28.46 -65.78
N GLU A 722 -27.60 -27.33 -65.78
CA GLU A 722 -26.13 -27.34 -65.84
C GLU A 722 -25.48 -25.97 -65.54
N ALA A 723 -24.65 -26.00 -64.50
CA ALA A 723 -23.24 -25.60 -64.46
C ALA A 723 -22.76 -24.20 -64.92
N ALA A 724 -22.26 -23.47 -63.92
CA ALA A 724 -20.87 -23.02 -63.77
C ALA A 724 -20.19 -22.03 -64.76
N ALA A 725 -19.62 -21.00 -64.12
CA ALA A 725 -18.36 -20.29 -64.40
C ALA A 725 -18.33 -19.21 -65.50
N ALA A 726 -18.07 -17.96 -65.10
CA ALA A 726 -16.75 -17.30 -65.27
C ALA A 726 -16.79 -15.79 -64.93
N GLY A 727 -15.79 -15.36 -64.16
CA GLY A 727 -14.98 -14.14 -64.33
C GLY A 727 -15.61 -12.77 -64.62
N GLY A 728 -15.30 -11.80 -63.75
CA GLY A 728 -15.44 -10.37 -63.95
C GLY A 728 -15.11 -9.60 -62.69
#